data_AF-A0A957B2Z8-F1
#
_entry.id   AF-A0A957B2Z8-F1
#
_cell.length_a   1.000
_cell.length_b   1.000
_cell.length_c   1.000
_cell.angle_alpha   90.00
_cell.angle_beta   90.00
_cell.angle_gamma   90.00
#
_symmetry.space_group_name_H-M   'P 1'
#
loop_
_entity.id
_entity.type
_entity.pdbx_description
1 polymer ?
#
loop_
_entity_poly.entity_id
_entity_poly.type
_entity_poly.pdbx_seq_one_letter_code
_entity_poly.pdbx_strand_id
1 'polypeptide(L)'
;IVALIGLPEYEGLKAAFIGILAHALYKAALFLVAGTIDHNTGTRIIDRLGGLRRYMPGMMVVAVVSALSMAGLFPLFGFAAKEFLIDAFVEAHFVGAALALAVVVLASVFTVTAALIVIWDVFFKQPTEGIHYHQSSPILTAAPGLLAVGTAIFGFLISVIIYPLLDAAIPKEFKLYLIAPDFYNHLAFWLSTGAIVSGLVLFLVRRWWLPIFDLKFIPSGRQAYSGFINLIDWIGIQATRVQSGYVRYYLVTILGVVAFVILSSGQLSDMARGDQVDWASQVVDGTTVLRASLLMLTIAAAFLATRARRHITAALALGVMGYAVSGIFLMEHAPDVSLVNLLVETLTSVLIILMLGRLSERQRRQVMERLWQGRSMVGGVNIGIFRDILIASAVGISVFIFALTALVNRPEPAEVAQEDFCILDGVFIPRDPETVRSSIVRYHLCNSYEEVGSIDVVGAIVSDFRGMDTVIEIVVFSVAALGVLTLLSRGIDSNGQPFVPDENMVPDQGEYTHEVLQEIRTPENLNTPLTRMVSRLVLPAGFLLALTHIINGSSSPGDGFTAGAIAGLVTAVWFVIFGYDEARQRLGAFSPTRLLRIGLLLVAINALLPILLDPANGAFVGYVNYGKLLHIDEFLASFNLKFTSTLLFEIGVALTVFGGFSIIMEYTAHPQSAAAVQAPSTQTSLPEVES
;
A
#
# COMPACT_ATOMS: atom_id res chain seq x y z
N ILE A 1 6.73 49.49 3.04
CA ILE A 1 7.72 48.65 2.31
C ILE A 1 7.00 47.63 1.43
N VAL A 2 6.62 46.42 1.87
CA VAL A 2 5.99 45.41 0.96
C VAL A 2 4.77 45.96 0.21
N ALA A 3 3.87 46.66 0.90
CA ALA A 3 2.70 47.29 0.26
C ALA A 3 3.04 48.42 -0.75
N LEU A 4 4.24 49.03 -0.68
CA LEU A 4 4.72 49.99 -1.67
C LEU A 4 5.35 49.30 -2.89
N ILE A 5 5.97 48.13 -2.69
CA ILE A 5 6.53 47.31 -3.77
C ILE A 5 5.40 46.69 -4.62
N GLY A 6 4.20 46.53 -4.03
CA GLY A 6 2.99 46.09 -4.73
C GLY A 6 2.20 47.20 -5.44
N LEU A 7 2.69 48.45 -5.48
CA LEU A 7 2.07 49.52 -6.28
C LEU A 7 2.52 49.41 -7.75
N PRO A 8 1.65 49.72 -8.73
CA PRO A 8 2.01 49.66 -10.15
C PRO A 8 2.91 50.83 -10.59
N GLU A 9 2.90 51.97 -9.88
CA GLU A 9 3.73 53.13 -10.21
C GLU A 9 5.16 53.01 -9.65
N TYR A 10 6.16 53.46 -10.43
CA TYR A 10 7.58 53.50 -10.00
C TYR A 10 7.83 54.31 -8.72
N GLU A 11 6.93 55.21 -8.34
CA GLU A 11 7.00 55.95 -7.08
C GLU A 11 6.82 55.03 -5.85
N GLY A 12 6.09 53.92 -5.97
CA GLY A 12 6.06 52.87 -4.95
C GLY A 12 7.44 52.26 -4.71
N LEU A 13 8.22 52.02 -5.76
CA LEU A 13 9.60 51.52 -5.66
C LEU A 13 10.56 52.58 -5.06
N LYS A 14 10.44 53.85 -5.49
CA LYS A 14 11.17 55.00 -4.90
C LYS A 14 10.92 55.11 -3.39
N ALA A 15 9.64 55.13 -3.00
CA ALA A 15 9.23 55.19 -1.60
C ALA A 15 9.63 53.95 -0.81
N ALA A 16 9.60 52.76 -1.43
CA ALA A 16 10.06 51.52 -0.80
C ALA A 16 11.56 51.55 -0.51
N PHE A 17 12.40 52.03 -1.44
CA PHE A 17 13.85 52.11 -1.26
C PHE A 17 14.24 53.08 -0.13
N ILE A 18 13.68 54.30 -0.15
CA ILE A 18 13.86 55.31 0.90
C ILE A 18 13.36 54.74 2.25
N GLY A 19 12.20 54.07 2.23
CA GLY A 19 11.63 53.37 3.37
C GLY A 19 12.52 52.28 3.96
N ILE A 20 13.14 51.44 3.12
CA ILE A 20 14.07 50.38 3.54
C ILE A 20 15.31 50.99 4.20
N LEU A 21 15.92 52.01 3.58
CA LEU A 21 17.15 52.62 4.09
C LEU A 21 16.92 53.38 5.41
N ALA A 22 15.80 54.13 5.51
CA ALA A 22 15.41 54.77 6.75
C ALA A 22 15.11 53.75 7.85
N HIS A 23 14.37 52.68 7.51
CA HIS A 23 14.06 51.59 8.44
C HIS A 23 15.33 50.90 8.95
N ALA A 24 16.29 50.59 8.08
CA ALA A 24 17.56 50.00 8.47
C ALA A 24 18.28 50.87 9.52
N LEU A 25 18.41 52.18 9.25
CA LEU A 25 19.07 53.12 10.16
C LEU A 25 18.35 53.24 11.52
N TYR A 26 17.06 53.58 11.54
CA TYR A 26 16.37 53.79 12.83
C TYR A 26 16.12 52.47 13.58
N LYS A 27 15.85 51.36 12.88
CA LYS A 27 15.49 50.09 13.53
C LYS A 27 16.72 49.39 14.10
N ALA A 28 17.86 49.39 13.40
CA ALA A 28 19.11 48.87 13.96
C ALA A 28 19.56 49.69 15.18
N ALA A 29 19.46 51.02 15.12
CA ALA A 29 19.72 51.88 16.27
C ALA A 29 18.80 51.53 17.47
N LEU A 30 17.48 51.40 17.25
CA LEU A 30 16.53 51.05 18.32
C LEU A 30 16.74 49.63 18.89
N PHE A 31 17.17 48.66 18.08
CA PHE A 31 17.55 47.33 18.59
C PHE A 31 18.81 47.38 19.48
N LEU A 32 19.84 48.15 19.07
CA LEU A 32 21.05 48.34 19.87
C LEU A 32 20.78 49.16 21.16
N VAL A 33 19.90 50.16 21.11
CA VAL A 33 19.37 50.87 22.28
C VAL A 33 18.71 49.88 23.24
N ALA A 34 17.78 49.06 22.76
CA ALA A 34 17.07 48.08 23.58
C ALA A 34 18.02 47.04 24.20
N GLY A 35 18.97 46.51 23.43
CA GLY A 35 19.98 45.57 23.93
C GLY A 35 20.92 46.18 24.97
N THR A 36 21.28 47.46 24.82
CA THR A 36 22.13 48.15 25.82
C THR A 36 21.35 48.47 27.11
N ILE A 37 20.03 48.70 27.01
CA ILE A 37 19.15 48.83 28.20
C ILE A 37 19.01 47.47 28.91
N ASP A 38 18.70 46.39 28.18
CA ASP A 38 18.57 45.02 28.72
C ASP A 38 19.87 44.62 29.44
N HIS A 39 21.03 44.88 28.82
CA HIS A 39 22.36 44.70 29.41
C HIS A 39 22.56 45.54 30.69
N ASN A 40 22.31 46.85 30.66
CA ASN A 40 22.65 47.73 31.78
C ASN A 40 21.64 47.75 32.94
N THR A 41 20.43 47.21 32.75
CA THR A 41 19.35 47.23 33.75
C THR A 41 18.87 45.84 34.15
N GLY A 42 19.32 44.78 33.46
CA GLY A 42 18.86 43.41 33.65
C GLY A 42 17.43 43.15 33.18
N THR A 43 16.77 44.11 32.50
CA THR A 43 15.41 43.90 31.96
C THR A 43 15.07 44.77 30.76
N ARG A 44 14.25 44.20 29.88
CA ARG A 44 13.59 44.88 28.75
C ARG A 44 12.07 45.05 28.92
N ILE A 45 11.54 44.79 30.11
CA ILE A 45 10.10 44.90 30.40
C ILE A 45 9.75 46.37 30.64
N ILE A 46 9.09 47.01 29.67
CA ILE A 46 8.77 48.46 29.68
C ILE A 46 8.04 48.89 30.96
N ASP A 47 7.18 48.03 31.52
CA ASP A 47 6.45 48.34 32.75
C ASP A 47 7.33 48.47 34.01
N ARG A 48 8.49 47.81 34.02
CA ARG A 48 9.50 47.89 35.10
C ARG A 48 10.55 48.97 34.88
N LEU A 49 10.68 49.47 33.65
CA LEU A 49 11.59 50.55 33.29
C LEU A 49 11.01 51.94 33.61
N GLY A 50 11.90 52.93 33.69
CA GLY A 50 11.59 54.33 33.91
C GLY A 50 12.83 55.14 34.32
N GLY A 51 12.77 56.46 34.19
CA GLY A 51 13.75 57.40 34.74
C GLY A 51 15.16 57.35 34.14
N LEU A 52 15.43 56.48 33.14
CA LEU A 52 16.77 56.20 32.63
C LEU A 52 17.53 57.41 32.08
N ARG A 53 16.85 58.54 31.79
CA ARG A 53 17.49 59.81 31.43
C ARG A 53 18.53 60.32 32.43
N ARG A 54 18.43 59.93 33.71
CA ARG A 54 19.41 60.28 34.75
C ARG A 54 20.67 59.40 34.73
N TYR A 55 20.54 58.14 34.30
CA TYR A 55 21.60 57.14 34.32
C TYR A 55 22.34 57.05 32.98
N MET A 56 21.63 57.23 31.86
CA MET A 56 22.17 57.11 30.51
C MET A 56 21.72 58.27 29.59
N PRO A 57 22.08 59.54 29.89
CA PRO A 57 21.64 60.69 29.09
C PRO A 57 22.06 60.62 27.62
N GLY A 58 23.25 60.08 27.31
CA GLY A 58 23.68 59.85 25.92
C GLY A 58 22.77 58.86 25.18
N MET A 59 22.43 57.73 25.80
CA MET A 59 21.53 56.75 25.21
C MET A 59 20.10 57.28 25.07
N MET A 60 19.64 58.15 25.97
CA MET A 60 18.37 58.86 25.82
C MET A 60 18.35 59.71 24.55
N VAL A 61 19.41 60.49 24.26
CA VAL A 61 19.49 61.30 23.03
C VAL A 61 19.45 60.40 21.78
N VAL A 62 20.24 59.33 21.78
CA VAL A 62 20.26 58.35 20.67
C VAL A 62 18.89 57.72 20.46
N ALA A 63 18.26 57.23 21.52
CA ALA A 63 16.93 56.63 21.48
C ALA A 63 15.85 57.61 21.00
N VAL A 64 15.88 58.86 21.47
CA VAL A 64 14.97 59.93 21.03
C VAL A 64 15.16 60.23 19.55
N VAL A 65 16.38 60.42 19.05
CA VAL A 65 16.62 60.68 17.62
C VAL A 65 16.15 59.50 16.76
N SER A 66 16.46 58.26 17.13
CA SER A 66 16.00 57.10 16.36
C SER A 66 14.49 56.89 16.43
N ALA A 67 13.85 57.13 17.58
CA ALA A 67 12.39 57.03 17.72
C ALA A 67 11.65 58.16 16.99
N LEU A 68 12.15 59.39 17.00
CA LEU A 68 11.60 60.50 16.22
C LEU A 68 11.79 60.28 14.71
N SER A 69 12.89 59.62 14.30
CA SER A 69 13.05 59.16 12.91
C SER A 69 12.00 58.08 12.58
N MET A 70 11.80 57.08 13.44
CA MET A 70 10.74 56.06 13.26
C MET A 70 9.33 56.67 13.21
N ALA A 71 9.04 57.72 13.99
CA ALA A 71 7.77 58.46 13.94
C ALA A 71 7.59 59.29 12.66
N GLY A 72 8.70 59.58 11.96
CA GLY A 72 8.78 60.48 10.83
C GLY A 72 8.61 61.94 11.22
N LEU A 73 9.52 62.47 12.04
CA LEU A 73 9.59 63.89 12.39
C LEU A 73 10.75 64.61 11.67
N PHE A 74 10.48 65.78 11.09
CA PHE A 74 11.49 66.65 10.49
C PHE A 74 12.56 67.07 11.54
N PRO A 75 13.86 67.18 11.19
CA PRO A 75 14.47 67.02 9.87
C PRO A 75 15.06 65.61 9.60
N LEU A 76 14.57 64.58 10.27
CA LEU A 76 15.17 63.24 10.22
C LEU A 76 14.75 62.48 8.95
N PHE A 77 15.61 61.59 8.44
CA PHE A 77 15.39 60.85 7.20
C PHE A 77 14.09 60.02 7.19
N GLY A 78 13.64 59.57 8.36
CA GLY A 78 12.35 58.90 8.50
C GLY A 78 11.13 59.79 8.20
N PHE A 79 11.25 61.13 8.25
CA PHE A 79 10.22 62.05 7.74
C PHE A 79 10.05 61.85 6.24
N ALA A 80 11.11 61.99 5.44
CA ALA A 80 11.06 61.76 4.00
C ALA A 80 10.56 60.35 3.63
N ALA A 81 11.01 59.32 4.36
CA ALA A 81 10.56 57.95 4.16
C ALA A 81 9.06 57.72 4.41
N LYS A 82 8.47 58.49 5.34
CA LYS A 82 7.03 58.49 5.64
C LYS A 82 6.25 59.37 4.66
N GLU A 83 6.82 60.49 4.27
CA GLU A 83 6.26 61.42 3.31
C GLU A 83 6.06 60.74 1.96
N PHE A 84 7.13 60.22 1.34
CA PHE A 84 7.05 59.49 0.07
C PHE A 84 6.18 58.22 0.16
N LEU A 85 6.06 57.62 1.35
CA LEU A 85 5.16 56.49 1.57
C LEU A 85 3.69 56.92 1.51
N ILE A 86 3.34 58.11 2.02
CA ILE A 86 1.97 58.65 1.92
C ILE A 86 1.72 59.18 0.51
N ASP A 87 2.67 59.91 -0.06
CA ASP A 87 2.66 60.48 -1.42
C ASP A 87 2.32 59.40 -2.47
N ALA A 88 3.07 58.28 -2.46
CA ALA A 88 2.84 57.15 -3.36
C ALA A 88 1.47 56.45 -3.16
N PHE A 89 0.83 56.59 -1.99
CA PHE A 89 -0.53 56.09 -1.75
C PHE A 89 -1.63 57.15 -1.99
N VAL A 90 -1.26 58.42 -2.21
CA VAL A 90 -2.16 59.49 -2.67
C VAL A 90 -2.28 59.46 -4.20
N GLU A 91 -1.18 59.22 -4.92
CA GLU A 91 -1.18 59.16 -6.38
C GLU A 91 -1.59 57.78 -6.95
N ALA A 92 -1.52 56.69 -6.16
CA ALA A 92 -1.85 55.35 -6.64
C ALA A 92 -3.31 55.18 -7.11
N HIS A 93 -3.51 54.62 -8.31
CA HIS A 93 -4.83 54.50 -8.95
C HIS A 93 -5.30 53.04 -9.09
N PHE A 94 -5.80 52.45 -8.00
CA PHE A 94 -6.35 51.07 -8.00
C PHE A 94 -7.63 50.91 -7.15
N VAL A 95 -8.36 49.81 -7.37
CA VAL A 95 -9.59 49.47 -6.63
C VAL A 95 -9.25 49.25 -5.15
N GLY A 96 -9.69 50.17 -4.30
CA GLY A 96 -9.40 50.16 -2.86
C GLY A 96 -8.23 51.05 -2.43
N ALA A 97 -7.63 51.84 -3.32
CA ALA A 97 -6.52 52.76 -2.97
C ALA A 97 -6.84 53.66 -1.77
N ALA A 98 -8.06 54.23 -1.69
CA ALA A 98 -8.50 55.04 -0.55
C ALA A 98 -8.51 54.28 0.79
N LEU A 99 -8.83 52.97 0.78
CA LEU A 99 -8.76 52.12 1.97
C LEU A 99 -7.29 51.81 2.33
N ALA A 100 -6.44 51.55 1.34
CA ALA A 100 -5.02 51.33 1.55
C ALA A 100 -4.34 52.58 2.15
N LEU A 101 -4.63 53.77 1.61
CA LEU A 101 -4.19 55.07 2.15
C LEU A 101 -4.68 55.28 3.59
N ALA A 102 -5.96 54.99 3.88
CA ALA A 102 -6.49 55.08 5.24
C ALA A 102 -5.77 54.14 6.22
N VAL A 103 -5.50 52.89 5.83
CA VAL A 103 -4.72 51.92 6.61
C VAL A 103 -3.27 52.40 6.81
N VAL A 104 -2.66 53.01 5.79
CA VAL A 104 -1.32 53.62 5.83
C VAL A 104 -1.23 54.80 6.80
N VAL A 105 -2.22 55.68 6.80
CA VAL A 105 -2.31 56.81 7.73
C VAL A 105 -2.55 56.32 9.16
N LEU A 106 -3.44 55.33 9.36
CA LEU A 106 -3.65 54.71 10.67
C LEU A 106 -2.39 53.99 11.19
N ALA A 107 -1.69 53.22 10.36
CA ALA A 107 -0.42 52.60 10.71
C ALA A 107 0.65 53.65 11.08
N SER A 108 0.63 54.80 10.40
CA SER A 108 1.49 55.96 10.73
C SER A 108 1.16 56.57 12.10
N VAL A 109 -0.13 56.69 12.45
CA VAL A 109 -0.59 57.13 13.78
C VAL A 109 -0.10 56.18 14.89
N PHE A 110 -0.28 54.87 14.70
CA PHE A 110 0.21 53.87 15.66
C PHE A 110 1.75 53.85 15.76
N THR A 111 2.46 54.08 14.65
CA THR A 111 3.94 54.15 14.63
C THR A 111 4.46 55.34 15.43
N VAL A 112 3.86 56.53 15.27
CA VAL A 112 4.14 57.72 16.10
C VAL A 112 3.86 57.43 17.58
N THR A 113 2.72 56.80 17.87
CA THR A 113 2.31 56.45 19.23
C THR A 113 3.32 55.50 19.89
N ALA A 114 3.76 54.46 19.18
CA ALA A 114 4.76 53.51 19.67
C ALA A 114 6.13 54.16 19.91
N ALA A 115 6.57 55.07 19.05
CA ALA A 115 7.79 55.83 19.25
C ALA A 115 7.72 56.71 20.52
N LEU A 116 6.59 57.40 20.75
CA LEU A 116 6.36 58.20 21.96
C LEU A 116 6.30 57.34 23.23
N ILE A 117 5.71 56.14 23.17
CA ILE A 117 5.75 55.15 24.27
C ILE A 117 7.21 54.78 24.60
N VAL A 118 8.03 54.42 23.60
CA VAL A 118 9.44 54.05 23.81
C VAL A 118 10.25 55.21 24.38
N ILE A 119 10.03 56.45 23.92
CA ILE A 119 10.68 57.63 24.49
C ILE A 119 10.28 57.83 25.96
N TRP A 120 8.97 57.90 26.24
CA TRP A 120 8.50 58.35 27.55
C TRP A 120 8.56 57.25 28.61
N ASP A 121 8.03 56.06 28.33
CA ASP A 121 7.86 55.01 29.34
C ASP A 121 9.19 54.39 29.77
N VAL A 122 10.25 54.50 28.94
CA VAL A 122 11.62 54.06 29.28
C VAL A 122 12.43 55.15 29.99
N PHE A 123 12.41 56.41 29.50
CA PHE A 123 13.35 57.44 29.96
C PHE A 123 12.75 58.50 30.90
N PHE A 124 11.44 58.78 30.83
CA PHE A 124 10.80 59.92 31.51
C PHE A 124 9.78 59.53 32.59
N LYS A 125 9.01 58.46 32.37
CA LYS A 125 8.15 57.81 33.38
C LYS A 125 8.96 57.50 34.65
N GLN A 126 8.34 57.61 35.83
CA GLN A 126 9.00 57.20 37.08
C GLN A 126 9.16 55.67 37.12
N PRO A 127 10.32 55.12 37.57
CA PRO A 127 10.53 53.69 37.63
C PRO A 127 9.59 53.04 38.66
N THR A 128 9.00 51.91 38.29
CA THR A 128 8.03 51.16 39.12
C THR A 128 8.73 50.37 40.24
N GLU A 129 9.97 49.93 39.98
CA GLU A 129 10.81 49.13 40.87
C GLU A 129 12.21 49.76 40.97
N GLY A 130 13.03 49.34 41.94
CA GLY A 130 14.42 49.79 42.06
C GLY A 130 15.29 49.23 40.94
N ILE A 131 15.66 50.06 39.96
CA ILE A 131 16.46 49.63 38.81
C ILE A 131 17.91 49.34 39.24
N HIS A 132 18.32 48.08 39.11
CA HIS A 132 19.72 47.67 39.21
C HIS A 132 20.48 48.15 37.97
N TYR A 133 21.19 49.27 38.09
CA TYR A 133 21.95 49.88 36.99
C TYR A 133 23.45 49.60 37.09
N HIS A 134 24.06 49.16 35.98
CA HIS A 134 25.51 49.22 35.79
C HIS A 134 25.92 49.93 34.50
N GLN A 135 27.07 50.61 34.52
CA GLN A 135 27.54 51.43 33.42
C GLN A 135 28.24 50.61 32.33
N SER A 136 27.71 50.63 31.11
CA SER A 136 28.35 50.06 29.91
C SER A 136 29.57 50.86 29.44
N SER A 137 30.48 50.19 28.73
CA SER A 137 31.47 50.85 27.85
C SER A 137 30.81 51.88 26.91
N PRO A 138 31.40 53.08 26.70
CA PRO A 138 30.87 54.08 25.78
C PRO A 138 30.64 53.60 24.34
N ILE A 139 31.37 52.55 23.91
CA ILE A 139 31.26 51.96 22.57
C ILE A 139 29.82 51.46 22.29
N LEU A 140 29.14 50.93 23.31
CA LEU A 140 27.74 50.48 23.22
C LEU A 140 26.75 51.64 23.01
N THR A 141 27.13 52.88 23.34
CA THR A 141 26.36 54.09 22.99
C THR A 141 26.80 54.67 21.65
N ALA A 142 28.08 54.57 21.30
CA ALA A 142 28.63 55.07 20.05
C ALA A 142 28.06 54.37 18.81
N ALA A 143 27.89 53.04 18.85
CA ALA A 143 27.35 52.27 17.71
C ALA A 143 25.92 52.66 17.31
N PRO A 144 24.90 52.67 18.19
CA PRO A 144 23.58 53.21 17.85
C PRO A 144 23.61 54.73 17.63
N GLY A 145 24.52 55.46 18.29
CA GLY A 145 24.71 56.90 18.09
C GLY A 145 25.11 57.25 16.66
N LEU A 146 26.02 56.48 16.05
CA LEU A 146 26.41 56.65 14.64
C LEU A 146 25.21 56.46 13.70
N LEU A 147 24.36 55.48 13.96
CA LEU A 147 23.15 55.22 13.17
C LEU A 147 22.09 56.32 13.36
N ALA A 148 21.91 56.82 14.59
CA ALA A 148 21.03 57.94 14.90
C ALA A 148 21.48 59.24 14.21
N VAL A 149 22.78 59.56 14.28
CA VAL A 149 23.41 60.66 13.52
C VAL A 149 23.25 60.45 12.01
N GLY A 150 23.38 59.20 11.53
CA GLY A 150 23.06 58.81 10.16
C GLY A 150 21.64 59.22 9.74
N THR A 151 20.62 59.01 10.58
CA THR A 151 19.25 59.46 10.28
C THR A 151 19.10 60.99 10.18
N ALA A 152 19.95 61.78 10.84
CA ALA A 152 19.94 63.23 10.69
C ALA A 152 20.68 63.67 9.41
N ILE A 153 21.87 63.10 9.16
CA ILE A 153 22.69 63.38 7.97
C ILE A 153 21.93 63.01 6.69
N PHE A 154 21.33 61.82 6.63
CA PHE A 154 20.61 61.32 5.45
C PHE A 154 19.29 62.07 5.21
N GLY A 155 18.73 62.72 6.25
CA GLY A 155 17.59 63.62 6.11
C GLY A 155 18.02 64.95 5.51
N PHE A 156 18.97 65.64 6.16
CA PHE A 156 19.42 66.97 5.74
C PHE A 156 20.12 66.97 4.37
N LEU A 157 20.91 65.93 4.06
CA LEU A 157 21.63 65.78 2.79
C LEU A 157 20.94 64.80 1.81
N ILE A 158 19.61 64.63 1.91
CA ILE A 158 18.85 63.69 1.07
C ILE A 158 19.09 63.92 -0.43
N SER A 159 19.12 65.18 -0.87
CA SER A 159 19.36 65.58 -2.27
C SER A 159 20.81 65.39 -2.74
N VAL A 160 21.75 65.13 -1.84
CA VAL A 160 23.18 64.95 -2.15
C VAL A 160 23.58 63.47 -2.06
N ILE A 161 23.06 62.74 -1.06
CA ILE A 161 23.44 61.36 -0.77
C ILE A 161 22.46 60.36 -1.40
N ILE A 162 21.15 60.63 -1.32
CA ILE A 162 20.11 59.67 -1.74
C ILE A 162 19.72 59.87 -3.20
N TYR A 163 19.78 61.10 -3.71
CA TYR A 163 19.46 61.38 -5.12
C TYR A 163 20.32 60.55 -6.09
N PRO A 164 21.67 60.55 -6.04
CA PRO A 164 22.48 59.79 -7.00
C PRO A 164 22.32 58.27 -6.86
N LEU A 165 22.04 57.80 -5.64
CA LEU A 165 21.81 56.38 -5.34
C LEU A 165 20.49 55.86 -5.91
N LEU A 166 19.45 56.70 -5.94
CA LEU A 166 18.17 56.40 -6.58
C LEU A 166 18.23 56.56 -8.11
N ASP A 167 18.95 57.57 -8.60
CA ASP A 167 19.10 57.87 -10.03
C ASP A 167 19.81 56.71 -10.77
N ALA A 168 20.85 56.14 -10.16
CA ALA A 168 21.51 54.93 -10.63
C ALA A 168 20.67 53.63 -10.52
N ALA A 169 19.54 53.67 -9.80
CA ALA A 169 18.68 52.49 -9.53
C ALA A 169 17.31 52.55 -10.21
N ILE A 170 16.82 53.73 -10.60
CA ILE A 170 15.50 53.97 -11.19
C ILE A 170 15.66 54.96 -12.36
N PRO A 171 15.57 54.54 -13.63
CA PRO A 171 15.94 55.34 -14.80
C PRO A 171 14.83 56.32 -15.24
N LYS A 172 14.35 57.17 -14.33
CA LYS A 172 13.34 58.22 -14.56
C LYS A 172 13.77 59.45 -13.78
N GLU A 173 13.78 60.64 -14.40
CA GLU A 173 14.01 61.88 -13.65
C GLU A 173 12.96 62.06 -12.54
N PHE A 174 13.41 62.38 -11.33
CA PHE A 174 12.54 62.75 -10.22
C PHE A 174 13.13 63.95 -9.46
N LYS A 175 12.35 64.54 -8.56
CA LYS A 175 12.87 65.49 -7.57
C LYS A 175 12.84 64.86 -6.18
N LEU A 176 13.81 65.24 -5.35
CA LEU A 176 14.04 64.67 -4.03
C LEU A 176 14.44 65.77 -3.05
N TYR A 177 13.44 66.30 -2.34
CA TYR A 177 13.61 67.31 -1.30
C TYR A 177 13.22 66.72 0.06
N LEU A 178 13.80 67.23 1.15
CA LEU A 178 13.33 66.91 2.51
C LEU A 178 11.99 67.59 2.82
N ILE A 179 11.78 68.79 2.28
CA ILE A 179 10.51 69.53 2.21
C ILE A 179 10.45 70.13 0.80
N ALA A 180 9.34 69.90 0.07
CA ALA A 180 9.15 70.50 -1.25
C ALA A 180 8.98 72.03 -1.13
N PRO A 181 9.46 72.85 -2.10
CA PRO A 181 9.27 74.31 -2.04
C PRO A 181 7.81 74.74 -1.83
N ASP A 182 6.87 73.99 -2.42
CA ASP A 182 5.42 74.21 -2.34
C ASP A 182 4.69 73.24 -1.40
N PHE A 183 5.38 72.69 -0.38
CA PHE A 183 4.86 71.65 0.54
C PHE A 183 3.47 71.91 1.12
N TYR A 184 3.12 73.18 1.34
CA TYR A 184 1.83 73.62 1.86
C TYR A 184 0.64 73.26 0.95
N ASN A 185 0.89 73.03 -0.34
CA ASN A 185 -0.10 72.57 -1.33
C ASN A 185 -0.22 71.04 -1.44
N HIS A 186 0.73 70.26 -0.88
CA HIS A 186 0.74 68.80 -1.02
C HIS A 186 -0.15 68.12 0.03
N LEU A 187 -1.08 67.26 -0.43
CA LEU A 187 -1.96 66.50 0.47
C LEU A 187 -1.19 65.55 1.40
N ALA A 188 -0.09 64.96 0.91
CA ALA A 188 0.76 64.07 1.70
C ALA A 188 1.27 64.74 2.99
N PHE A 189 1.68 66.01 2.90
CA PHE A 189 2.18 66.78 4.05
C PHE A 189 1.13 66.99 5.14
N TRP A 190 -0.11 67.28 4.74
CA TRP A 190 -1.22 67.45 5.68
C TRP A 190 -1.65 66.12 6.31
N LEU A 191 -1.64 65.01 5.56
CA LEU A 191 -1.87 63.67 6.10
C LEU A 191 -0.74 63.20 7.04
N SER A 192 0.50 63.47 6.68
CA SER A 192 1.72 63.16 7.46
C SER A 192 1.75 63.92 8.78
N THR A 193 1.48 65.24 8.73
CA THR A 193 1.30 66.11 9.91
C THR A 193 0.10 65.67 10.75
N GLY A 194 -1.04 65.39 10.12
CA GLY A 194 -2.24 64.88 10.78
C GLY A 194 -1.99 63.56 11.51
N ALA A 195 -1.18 62.67 10.94
CA ALA A 195 -0.79 61.40 11.58
C ALA A 195 0.17 61.61 12.78
N ILE A 196 1.04 62.63 12.74
CA ILE A 196 1.89 63.01 13.89
C ILE A 196 1.03 63.57 15.04
N VAL A 197 0.14 64.52 14.74
CA VAL A 197 -0.77 65.12 15.74
C VAL A 197 -1.70 64.05 16.33
N SER A 198 -2.30 63.21 15.49
CA SER A 198 -3.19 62.13 15.95
C SER A 198 -2.45 61.08 16.78
N GLY A 199 -1.21 60.73 16.42
CA GLY A 199 -0.36 59.83 17.22
C GLY A 199 0.04 60.41 18.56
N LEU A 200 0.30 61.72 18.63
CA LEU A 200 0.53 62.43 19.90
C LEU A 200 -0.74 62.43 20.78
N VAL A 201 -1.91 62.73 20.20
CA VAL A 201 -3.20 62.66 20.92
C VAL A 201 -3.45 61.23 21.43
N LEU A 202 -3.28 60.21 20.59
CA LEU A 202 -3.46 58.80 20.97
C LEU A 202 -2.51 58.39 22.10
N PHE A 203 -1.25 58.84 22.06
CA PHE A 203 -0.28 58.64 23.13
C PHE A 203 -0.67 59.32 24.45
N LEU A 204 -1.23 60.53 24.40
CA LEU A 204 -1.70 61.27 25.58
C LEU A 204 -2.92 60.58 26.23
N VAL A 205 -3.86 60.07 25.43
CA VAL A 205 -5.03 59.34 25.94
C VAL A 205 -4.76 57.86 26.25
N ARG A 206 -3.51 57.36 26.18
CA ARG A 206 -3.19 55.92 26.30
C ARG A 206 -3.67 55.24 27.58
N ARG A 207 -3.77 55.98 28.69
CA ARG A 207 -4.35 55.49 29.96
C ARG A 207 -5.79 54.97 29.81
N TRP A 208 -6.54 55.51 28.85
CA TRP A 208 -7.96 55.17 28.64
C TRP A 208 -8.16 53.98 27.70
N TRP A 209 -7.35 53.86 26.63
CA TRP A 209 -7.53 52.79 25.64
C TRP A 209 -6.66 51.55 25.87
N LEU A 210 -5.46 51.65 26.46
CA LEU A 210 -4.61 50.47 26.69
C LEU A 210 -5.33 49.31 27.44
N PRO A 211 -6.17 49.55 28.47
CA PRO A 211 -6.91 48.48 29.14
C PRO A 211 -8.00 47.83 28.27
N ILE A 212 -8.48 48.50 27.22
CA ILE A 212 -9.56 48.02 26.34
C ILE A 212 -9.02 47.01 25.32
N PHE A 213 -7.74 47.13 24.94
CA PHE A 213 -7.09 46.30 23.91
C PHE A 213 -6.39 45.04 24.46
N ASP A 214 -6.76 44.58 25.66
CA ASP A 214 -6.37 43.27 26.22
C ASP A 214 -7.14 42.12 25.51
N LEU A 215 -6.87 41.96 24.21
CA LEU A 215 -7.61 41.13 23.24
C LEU A 215 -7.35 39.62 23.39
N LYS A 216 -7.54 39.10 24.61
CA LYS A 216 -7.40 37.66 24.99
C LYS A 216 -8.25 36.69 24.15
N PHE A 217 -9.24 37.18 23.42
CA PHE A 217 -10.14 36.38 22.58
C PHE A 217 -9.64 36.18 21.14
N ILE A 218 -8.63 36.91 20.67
CA ILE A 218 -8.06 36.70 19.34
C ILE A 218 -6.95 35.65 19.44
N PRO A 219 -7.03 34.51 18.74
CA PRO A 219 -5.99 33.49 18.81
C PRO A 219 -4.69 34.03 18.21
N SER A 220 -3.61 33.93 18.97
CA SER A 220 -2.26 34.26 18.50
C SER A 220 -1.86 33.36 17.33
N GLY A 221 -0.99 33.84 16.43
CA GLY A 221 -0.48 33.03 15.31
C GLY A 221 0.17 31.71 15.74
N ARG A 222 0.76 31.67 16.94
CA ARG A 222 1.26 30.43 17.55
C ARG A 222 0.14 29.45 17.89
N GLN A 223 -0.96 29.92 18.48
CA GLN A 223 -2.12 29.07 18.79
C GLN A 223 -2.77 28.53 17.51
N ALA A 224 -2.97 29.38 16.49
CA ALA A 224 -3.50 28.98 15.20
C ALA A 224 -2.62 27.89 14.53
N TYR A 225 -1.30 28.09 14.51
CA TYR A 225 -0.35 27.09 14.00
C TYR A 225 -0.40 25.77 14.80
N SER A 226 -0.41 25.83 16.14
CA SER A 226 -0.53 24.60 16.96
C SER A 226 -1.86 23.86 16.76
N GLY A 227 -2.97 24.60 16.54
CA GLY A 227 -4.27 23.99 16.22
C GLY A 227 -4.26 23.26 14.87
N PHE A 228 -3.54 23.79 13.88
CA PHE A 228 -3.35 23.15 12.59
C PHE A 228 -2.52 21.87 12.68
N ILE A 229 -1.42 21.86 13.45
CA ILE A 229 -0.63 20.64 13.69
C ILE A 229 -1.46 19.59 14.43
N ASN A 230 -2.16 19.97 15.51
CA ASN A 230 -3.03 19.06 16.26
C ASN A 230 -4.15 18.44 15.39
N LEU A 231 -4.63 19.16 14.37
CA LEU A 231 -5.60 18.64 13.39
C LEU A 231 -4.97 17.56 12.49
N ILE A 232 -3.75 17.76 12.02
CA ILE A 232 -3.00 16.76 11.23
C ILE A 232 -2.77 15.50 12.06
N ASP A 233 -2.31 15.64 13.31
CA ASP A 233 -2.11 14.51 14.23
C ASP A 233 -3.42 13.74 14.49
N TRP A 234 -4.53 14.46 14.70
CA TRP A 234 -5.85 13.85 14.87
C TRP A 234 -6.32 13.06 13.64
N ILE A 235 -6.05 13.57 12.43
CA ILE A 235 -6.32 12.87 11.16
C ILE A 235 -5.47 11.59 11.06
N GLY A 236 -4.18 11.65 11.39
CA GLY A 236 -3.30 10.48 11.43
C GLY A 236 -3.77 9.40 12.42
N ILE A 237 -4.28 9.81 13.59
CA ILE A 237 -4.89 8.92 14.57
C ILE A 237 -6.21 8.30 14.05
N GLN A 238 -6.99 9.00 13.22
CA GLN A 238 -8.17 8.39 12.58
C GLN A 238 -7.79 7.41 11.47
N ALA A 239 -6.78 7.73 10.65
CA ALA A 239 -6.32 6.84 9.58
C ALA A 239 -5.77 5.51 10.13
N THR A 240 -4.95 5.57 11.18
CA THR A 240 -4.37 4.37 11.82
C THR A 240 -5.41 3.47 12.49
N ARG A 241 -6.57 4.00 12.92
CA ARG A 241 -7.68 3.16 13.45
C ARG A 241 -8.27 2.20 12.42
N VAL A 242 -8.12 2.47 11.12
CA VAL A 242 -8.52 1.54 10.04
C VAL A 242 -7.59 0.32 9.99
N GLN A 243 -6.32 0.47 10.40
CA GLN A 243 -5.29 -0.58 10.40
C GLN A 243 -5.42 -1.53 11.60
N SER A 244 -6.61 -2.10 11.77
CA SER A 244 -7.02 -2.91 12.94
C SER A 244 -6.28 -4.24 13.15
N GLY A 245 -5.41 -4.67 12.24
CA GLY A 245 -4.64 -5.92 12.33
C GLY A 245 -5.43 -7.22 12.05
N TYR A 246 -6.76 -7.22 12.16
CA TYR A 246 -7.56 -8.42 11.87
C TYR A 246 -7.89 -8.53 10.38
N VAL A 247 -7.35 -9.56 9.71
CA VAL A 247 -7.56 -9.90 8.28
C VAL A 247 -9.01 -9.71 7.81
N ARG A 248 -9.99 -10.12 8.63
CA ARG A 248 -11.43 -10.00 8.34
C ARG A 248 -11.88 -8.58 7.93
N TYR A 249 -11.32 -7.53 8.53
CA TYR A 249 -11.73 -6.15 8.21
C TYR A 249 -11.13 -5.70 6.87
N TYR A 250 -9.90 -6.10 6.58
CA TYR A 250 -9.29 -5.87 5.26
C TYR A 250 -10.04 -6.63 4.17
N LEU A 251 -10.41 -7.89 4.39
CA LEU A 251 -11.25 -8.66 3.46
C LEU A 251 -12.61 -7.99 3.24
N VAL A 252 -13.28 -7.55 4.29
CA VAL A 252 -14.55 -6.81 4.19
C VAL A 252 -14.40 -5.52 3.36
N THR A 253 -13.32 -4.75 3.57
CA THR A 253 -13.05 -3.54 2.79
C THR A 253 -12.71 -3.87 1.33
N ILE A 254 -11.85 -4.86 1.06
CA ILE A 254 -11.45 -5.25 -0.30
C ILE A 254 -12.67 -5.75 -1.08
N LEU A 255 -13.40 -6.71 -0.53
CA LEU A 255 -14.58 -7.30 -1.18
C LEU A 255 -15.71 -6.26 -1.32
N GLY A 256 -15.91 -5.40 -0.32
CA GLY A 256 -16.88 -4.30 -0.38
C GLY A 256 -16.53 -3.24 -1.44
N VAL A 257 -15.26 -2.89 -1.61
CA VAL A 257 -14.79 -1.97 -2.66
C VAL A 257 -14.89 -2.63 -4.03
N VAL A 258 -14.53 -3.90 -4.19
CA VAL A 258 -14.71 -4.64 -5.46
C VAL A 258 -16.19 -4.71 -5.85
N ALA A 259 -17.07 -5.07 -4.91
CA ALA A 259 -18.51 -5.08 -5.12
C ALA A 259 -19.06 -3.68 -5.49
N PHE A 260 -18.63 -2.64 -4.79
CA PHE A 260 -19.00 -1.25 -5.09
C PHE A 260 -18.55 -0.83 -6.50
N VAL A 261 -17.29 -1.09 -6.87
CA VAL A 261 -16.75 -0.76 -8.20
C VAL A 261 -17.56 -1.47 -9.30
N ILE A 262 -17.79 -2.78 -9.17
CA ILE A 262 -18.59 -3.55 -10.14
C ILE A 262 -20.02 -3.00 -10.24
N LEU A 263 -20.71 -2.75 -9.12
CA LEU A 263 -22.07 -2.22 -9.13
C LEU A 263 -22.15 -0.77 -9.65
N SER A 264 -21.09 0.03 -9.45
CA SER A 264 -21.00 1.41 -9.95
C SER A 264 -20.63 1.52 -11.44
N SER A 265 -20.18 0.42 -12.06
CA SER A 265 -19.60 0.40 -13.41
C SER A 265 -20.58 0.65 -14.56
N GLY A 266 -21.87 0.81 -14.28
CA GLY A 266 -22.91 0.98 -15.30
C GLY A 266 -23.54 -0.32 -15.80
N GLN A 267 -22.85 -1.47 -15.70
CA GLN A 267 -23.28 -2.78 -16.24
C GLN A 267 -24.72 -3.17 -15.83
N LEU A 268 -25.11 -2.93 -14.57
CA LEU A 268 -26.47 -3.20 -14.09
C LEU A 268 -27.53 -2.31 -14.79
N SER A 269 -27.16 -1.08 -15.17
CA SER A 269 -28.03 -0.17 -15.92
C SER A 269 -28.12 -0.54 -17.41
N ASP A 270 -27.10 -1.20 -17.95
CA ASP A 270 -27.09 -1.68 -19.34
C ASP A 270 -27.93 -2.97 -19.45
N MET A 271 -27.75 -3.91 -18.51
CA MET A 271 -28.64 -5.06 -18.32
C MET A 271 -30.10 -4.65 -18.13
N ALA A 272 -30.36 -3.58 -17.37
CA ALA A 272 -31.72 -3.08 -17.13
C ALA A 272 -32.42 -2.46 -18.36
N ARG A 273 -31.70 -2.21 -19.46
CA ARG A 273 -32.30 -1.82 -20.75
C ARG A 273 -32.77 -3.04 -21.57
N GLY A 274 -32.20 -4.22 -21.30
CA GLY A 274 -32.66 -5.50 -21.84
C GLY A 274 -32.17 -5.85 -23.26
N ASP A 275 -31.42 -4.96 -23.92
CA ASP A 275 -31.08 -5.03 -25.36
C ASP A 275 -30.18 -6.20 -25.81
N GLN A 276 -29.70 -7.07 -24.91
CA GLN A 276 -28.70 -8.10 -25.22
C GLN A 276 -28.99 -9.52 -24.68
N VAL A 277 -29.97 -9.73 -23.80
CA VAL A 277 -30.18 -11.07 -23.20
C VAL A 277 -31.16 -11.87 -24.05
N ASP A 278 -30.64 -12.58 -25.06
CA ASP A 278 -31.45 -13.55 -25.79
C ASP A 278 -31.72 -14.78 -24.91
N TRP A 279 -32.98 -14.94 -24.50
CA TRP A 279 -33.47 -16.09 -23.74
C TRP A 279 -33.87 -17.25 -24.68
N ALA A 280 -33.19 -17.37 -25.83
CA ALA A 280 -33.37 -18.41 -26.83
C ALA A 280 -33.56 -19.79 -26.18
N SER A 281 -34.63 -20.48 -26.58
CA SER A 281 -35.11 -21.67 -25.90
C SER A 281 -34.14 -22.85 -26.03
N GLN A 282 -33.25 -23.01 -25.06
CA GLN A 282 -32.36 -24.17 -24.97
C GLN A 282 -33.20 -25.46 -24.96
N VAL A 283 -32.86 -26.38 -25.86
CA VAL A 283 -33.51 -27.69 -25.94
C VAL A 283 -33.19 -28.47 -24.66
N VAL A 284 -34.23 -28.99 -24.00
CA VAL A 284 -34.09 -29.70 -22.72
C VAL A 284 -33.71 -31.16 -22.97
N ASP A 285 -32.48 -31.37 -23.42
CA ASP A 285 -31.86 -32.68 -23.56
C ASP A 285 -31.47 -33.28 -22.20
N GLY A 286 -31.18 -34.59 -22.17
CA GLY A 286 -30.74 -35.28 -20.95
C GLY A 286 -29.45 -34.72 -20.33
N THR A 287 -28.59 -34.10 -21.15
CA THR A 287 -27.40 -33.35 -20.72
C THR A 287 -27.78 -32.12 -19.89
N THR A 288 -28.84 -31.39 -20.27
CA THR A 288 -29.36 -30.23 -19.54
C THR A 288 -29.87 -30.64 -18.14
N VAL A 289 -30.52 -31.81 -18.03
CA VAL A 289 -30.94 -32.36 -16.71
C VAL A 289 -29.73 -32.69 -15.83
N LEU A 290 -28.69 -33.32 -16.40
CA LEU A 290 -27.47 -33.65 -15.66
C LEU A 290 -26.72 -32.39 -15.21
N ARG A 291 -26.49 -31.42 -16.11
CA ARG A 291 -25.92 -30.09 -15.81
C ARG A 291 -26.68 -29.38 -14.69
N ALA A 292 -28.01 -29.33 -14.76
CA ALA A 292 -28.84 -28.74 -13.72
C ALA A 292 -28.73 -29.48 -12.37
N SER A 293 -28.65 -30.81 -12.37
CA SER A 293 -28.48 -31.61 -11.15
C SER A 293 -27.13 -31.37 -10.47
N LEU A 294 -26.05 -31.22 -11.25
CA LEU A 294 -24.71 -30.89 -10.75
C LEU A 294 -24.65 -29.47 -10.20
N LEU A 295 -25.24 -28.49 -10.88
CA LEU A 295 -25.37 -27.11 -10.37
C LEU A 295 -26.14 -27.06 -9.05
N MET A 296 -27.26 -27.78 -8.94
CA MET A 296 -28.02 -27.90 -7.70
C MET A 296 -27.22 -28.58 -6.58
N LEU A 297 -26.41 -29.59 -6.90
CA LEU A 297 -25.51 -30.24 -5.94
C LEU A 297 -24.42 -29.27 -5.45
N THR A 298 -23.78 -28.52 -6.35
CA THR A 298 -22.79 -27.47 -6.02
C THR A 298 -23.40 -26.41 -5.09
N ILE A 299 -24.60 -25.91 -5.39
CA ILE A 299 -25.31 -24.91 -4.56
C ILE A 299 -25.66 -25.48 -3.18
N ALA A 300 -26.20 -26.71 -3.12
CA ALA A 300 -26.56 -27.37 -1.87
C ALA A 300 -25.32 -27.67 -1.00
N ALA A 301 -24.22 -28.09 -1.61
CA ALA A 301 -22.95 -28.37 -0.95
C ALA A 301 -22.29 -27.09 -0.41
N ALA A 302 -22.26 -26.00 -1.19
CA ALA A 302 -21.81 -24.69 -0.73
C ALA A 302 -22.66 -24.16 0.45
N PHE A 303 -23.98 -24.26 0.36
CA PHE A 303 -24.87 -23.88 1.45
C PHE A 303 -24.62 -24.71 2.71
N LEU A 304 -24.47 -26.04 2.57
CA LEU A 304 -24.14 -26.94 3.68
C LEU A 304 -22.80 -26.57 4.33
N ALA A 305 -21.76 -26.27 3.53
CA ALA A 305 -20.45 -25.86 4.02
C ALA A 305 -20.53 -24.59 4.89
N THR A 306 -21.30 -23.56 4.46
CA THR A 306 -21.49 -22.33 5.26
C THR A 306 -22.31 -22.52 6.54
N ARG A 307 -23.17 -23.55 6.59
CA ARG A 307 -24.02 -23.87 7.75
C ARG A 307 -23.41 -24.92 8.69
N ALA A 308 -22.34 -25.60 8.28
CA ALA A 308 -21.72 -26.68 9.04
C ALA A 308 -21.06 -26.18 10.34
N ARG A 309 -21.58 -26.63 11.49
CA ARG A 309 -20.99 -26.35 12.82
C ARG A 309 -19.80 -27.25 13.18
N ARG A 310 -19.44 -28.21 12.31
CA ARG A 310 -18.32 -29.14 12.47
C ARG A 310 -17.41 -29.03 11.25
N HIS A 311 -16.12 -28.79 11.46
CA HIS A 311 -15.16 -28.59 10.37
C HIS A 311 -15.06 -29.79 9.41
N ILE A 312 -15.22 -31.03 9.92
CA ILE A 312 -15.22 -32.23 9.07
C ILE A 312 -16.43 -32.23 8.11
N THR A 313 -17.60 -31.82 8.59
CA THR A 313 -18.80 -31.67 7.75
C THR A 313 -18.64 -30.54 6.73
N ALA A 314 -17.95 -29.45 7.09
CA ALA A 314 -17.63 -28.38 6.15
C ALA A 314 -16.65 -28.86 5.07
N ALA A 315 -15.58 -29.58 5.44
CA ALA A 315 -14.60 -30.14 4.51
C ALA A 315 -15.22 -31.15 3.54
N LEU A 316 -16.05 -32.08 4.05
CA LEU A 316 -16.78 -33.03 3.19
C LEU A 316 -17.78 -32.34 2.25
N ALA A 317 -18.42 -31.26 2.69
CA ALA A 317 -19.30 -30.46 1.83
C ALA A 317 -18.52 -29.70 0.74
N LEU A 318 -17.31 -29.19 1.04
CA LEU A 318 -16.42 -28.62 0.03
C LEU A 318 -15.96 -29.69 -0.98
N GLY A 319 -15.59 -30.89 -0.52
CA GLY A 319 -15.27 -32.01 -1.41
C GLY A 319 -16.40 -32.35 -2.39
N VAL A 320 -17.64 -32.48 -1.89
CA VAL A 320 -18.82 -32.71 -2.74
C VAL A 320 -19.05 -31.56 -3.74
N MET A 321 -18.81 -30.31 -3.34
CA MET A 321 -18.87 -29.15 -4.22
C MET A 321 -17.81 -29.22 -5.33
N GLY A 322 -16.56 -29.57 -5.01
CA GLY A 322 -15.47 -29.71 -5.98
C GLY A 322 -15.69 -30.86 -6.97
N TYR A 323 -16.16 -32.02 -6.52
CA TYR A 323 -16.54 -33.12 -7.43
C TYR A 323 -17.72 -32.73 -8.34
N ALA A 324 -18.71 -31.99 -7.84
CA ALA A 324 -19.81 -31.49 -8.66
C ALA A 324 -19.35 -30.49 -9.73
N VAL A 325 -18.39 -29.61 -9.40
CA VAL A 325 -17.76 -28.67 -10.34
C VAL A 325 -16.88 -29.39 -11.38
N SER A 326 -16.12 -30.42 -11.00
CA SER A 326 -15.43 -31.31 -11.96
C SER A 326 -16.42 -31.93 -12.95
N GLY A 327 -17.56 -32.43 -12.47
CA GLY A 327 -18.65 -32.90 -13.33
C GLY A 327 -19.16 -31.86 -14.33
N ILE A 328 -19.22 -30.58 -13.93
CA ILE A 328 -19.61 -29.47 -14.83
C ILE A 328 -18.53 -29.22 -15.89
N PHE A 329 -17.24 -29.17 -15.53
CA PHE A 329 -16.15 -29.02 -16.51
C PHE A 329 -16.15 -30.15 -17.55
N LEU A 330 -16.42 -31.39 -17.13
CA LEU A 330 -16.57 -32.53 -18.04
C LEU A 330 -17.77 -32.37 -18.98
N MET A 331 -18.88 -31.78 -18.51
CA MET A 331 -20.06 -31.46 -19.34
C MET A 331 -19.84 -30.29 -20.29
N GLU A 332 -18.86 -29.41 -20.06
CA GLU A 332 -18.46 -28.31 -20.95
C GLU A 332 -17.22 -28.65 -21.81
N HIS A 333 -16.94 -29.94 -22.01
CA HIS A 333 -15.86 -30.46 -22.87
C HIS A 333 -14.43 -30.05 -22.42
N ALA A 334 -14.21 -29.84 -21.12
CA ALA A 334 -12.90 -29.57 -20.53
C ALA A 334 -12.43 -30.76 -19.64
N PRO A 335 -12.03 -31.90 -20.25
CA PRO A 335 -11.70 -33.12 -19.50
C PRO A 335 -10.46 -32.96 -18.61
N ASP A 336 -9.42 -32.26 -19.07
CA ASP A 336 -8.18 -32.03 -18.33
C ASP A 336 -8.39 -31.18 -17.08
N VAL A 337 -9.12 -30.08 -17.23
CA VAL A 337 -9.53 -29.20 -16.12
C VAL A 337 -10.38 -29.99 -15.11
N SER A 338 -11.24 -30.89 -15.59
CA SER A 338 -12.01 -31.80 -14.73
C SER A 338 -11.11 -32.79 -13.97
N LEU A 339 -10.13 -33.43 -14.64
CA LEU A 339 -9.20 -34.39 -14.04
C LEU A 339 -8.29 -33.72 -12.99
N VAL A 340 -7.69 -32.57 -13.32
CA VAL A 340 -6.90 -31.76 -12.40
C VAL A 340 -7.74 -31.38 -11.18
N ASN A 341 -8.93 -30.83 -11.38
CA ASN A 341 -9.81 -30.41 -10.27
C ASN A 341 -10.22 -31.60 -9.38
N LEU A 342 -10.52 -32.76 -9.95
CA LEU A 342 -10.86 -33.98 -9.21
C LEU A 342 -9.70 -34.48 -8.34
N LEU A 343 -8.48 -34.48 -8.88
CA LEU A 343 -7.28 -34.89 -8.14
C LEU A 343 -6.90 -33.87 -7.05
N VAL A 344 -6.97 -32.58 -7.35
CA VAL A 344 -6.72 -31.50 -6.38
C VAL A 344 -7.74 -31.49 -5.25
N GLU A 345 -9.04 -31.66 -5.53
CA GLU A 345 -10.08 -31.74 -4.48
C GLU A 345 -9.86 -32.97 -3.58
N THR A 346 -9.42 -34.09 -4.16
CA THR A 346 -9.09 -35.30 -3.37
C THR A 346 -7.86 -35.07 -2.48
N LEU A 347 -6.80 -34.43 -3.00
CA LEU A 347 -5.58 -34.12 -2.24
C LEU A 347 -5.82 -33.06 -1.14
N THR A 348 -6.55 -31.99 -1.45
CA THR A 348 -6.92 -30.95 -0.47
C THR A 348 -7.84 -31.52 0.62
N SER A 349 -8.81 -32.37 0.27
CA SER A 349 -9.63 -33.09 1.24
C SER A 349 -8.78 -33.94 2.20
N VAL A 350 -7.82 -34.72 1.70
CA VAL A 350 -6.89 -35.50 2.55
C VAL A 350 -6.06 -34.60 3.45
N LEU A 351 -5.47 -33.52 2.91
CA LEU A 351 -4.68 -32.55 3.68
C LEU A 351 -5.50 -31.86 4.78
N ILE A 352 -6.72 -31.40 4.47
CA ILE A 352 -7.63 -30.77 5.41
C ILE A 352 -8.03 -31.74 6.52
N ILE A 353 -8.31 -33.01 6.20
CA ILE A 353 -8.64 -34.04 7.20
C ILE A 353 -7.45 -34.28 8.14
N LEU A 354 -6.23 -34.40 7.62
CA LEU A 354 -5.01 -34.58 8.44
C LEU A 354 -4.73 -33.35 9.34
N MET A 355 -4.85 -32.14 8.80
CA MET A 355 -4.71 -30.90 9.59
C MET A 355 -5.80 -30.78 10.67
N LEU A 356 -7.05 -31.14 10.37
CA LEU A 356 -8.14 -31.16 11.35
C LEU A 356 -7.98 -32.26 12.41
N GLY A 357 -7.31 -33.37 12.08
CA GLY A 357 -6.94 -34.42 13.03
C GLY A 357 -5.92 -33.93 14.08
N ARG A 358 -5.00 -33.05 13.68
CA ARG A 358 -4.01 -32.43 14.59
C ARG A 358 -4.58 -31.35 15.53
N LEU A 359 -5.83 -30.90 15.34
CA LEU A 359 -6.47 -29.88 16.18
C LEU A 359 -7.45 -30.51 17.19
N SER A 360 -7.36 -30.17 18.48
CA SER A 360 -8.28 -30.73 19.48
C SER A 360 -9.74 -30.37 19.19
N GLU A 361 -10.67 -31.29 19.50
CA GLU A 361 -12.09 -31.02 19.26
C GLU A 361 -12.60 -29.87 20.14
N ARG A 362 -12.06 -29.73 21.36
CA ARG A 362 -12.38 -28.62 22.29
C ARG A 362 -12.05 -27.26 21.68
N GLN A 363 -10.85 -27.07 21.12
CA GLN A 363 -10.46 -25.83 20.44
C GLN A 363 -11.36 -25.55 19.22
N ARG A 364 -11.60 -26.58 18.38
CA ARG A 364 -12.47 -26.49 17.20
C ARG A 364 -13.90 -26.03 17.56
N ARG A 365 -14.52 -26.64 18.58
CA ARG A 365 -15.84 -26.23 19.09
C ARG A 365 -15.84 -24.79 19.62
N GLN A 366 -14.87 -24.42 20.46
CA GLN A 366 -14.78 -23.06 21.02
C GLN A 366 -14.64 -21.96 19.96
N VAL A 367 -13.92 -22.21 18.86
CA VAL A 367 -13.80 -21.25 17.76
C VAL A 367 -15.15 -21.08 17.03
N MET A 368 -15.86 -22.17 16.78
CA MET A 368 -17.20 -22.12 16.19
C MET A 368 -18.23 -21.45 17.12
N GLU A 369 -18.22 -21.75 18.42
CA GLU A 369 -19.10 -21.10 19.41
C GLU A 369 -18.90 -19.57 19.42
N ARG A 370 -17.64 -19.11 19.45
CA ARG A 370 -17.30 -17.67 19.37
C ARG A 370 -17.76 -17.01 18.07
N LEU A 371 -17.71 -17.73 16.95
CA LEU A 371 -18.16 -17.23 15.64
C LEU A 371 -19.68 -17.11 15.59
N TRP A 372 -20.40 -18.15 16.00
CA TRP A 372 -21.86 -18.21 15.93
C TRP A 372 -22.55 -17.32 16.99
N GLN A 373 -22.06 -17.31 18.24
CA GLN A 373 -22.63 -16.49 19.33
C GLN A 373 -22.17 -15.02 19.24
N GLY A 374 -20.94 -14.76 18.80
CA GLY A 374 -20.39 -13.42 18.61
C GLY A 374 -20.07 -12.66 19.90
N ARG A 375 -19.73 -11.37 19.75
CA ARG A 375 -19.52 -10.41 20.86
C ARG A 375 -20.56 -9.30 20.93
N SER A 376 -21.50 -9.27 19.98
CA SER A 376 -22.45 -8.17 19.77
C SER A 376 -23.84 -8.72 19.42
N MET A 377 -24.51 -9.26 20.44
CA MET A 377 -25.90 -9.67 20.36
C MET A 377 -26.82 -8.51 20.71
N VAL A 378 -27.78 -8.21 19.84
CA VAL A 378 -28.89 -7.28 20.10
C VAL A 378 -30.19 -7.97 19.71
N GLY A 379 -31.18 -7.98 20.60
CA GLY A 379 -32.43 -8.73 20.38
C GLY A 379 -32.24 -10.25 20.17
N GLY A 380 -31.13 -10.83 20.67
CA GLY A 380 -30.75 -12.23 20.43
C GLY A 380 -30.08 -12.51 19.07
N VAL A 381 -29.94 -11.50 18.20
CA VAL A 381 -29.29 -11.65 16.89
C VAL A 381 -27.85 -11.15 16.96
N ASN A 382 -26.91 -11.97 16.44
CA ASN A 382 -25.50 -11.61 16.30
C ASN A 382 -25.30 -10.68 15.10
N ILE A 383 -25.12 -9.38 15.35
CA ILE A 383 -24.99 -8.35 14.29
C ILE A 383 -23.81 -8.64 13.34
N GLY A 384 -22.74 -9.29 13.83
CA GLY A 384 -21.60 -9.67 13.00
C GLY A 384 -21.98 -10.60 11.85
N ILE A 385 -22.82 -11.60 12.13
CA ILE A 385 -23.29 -12.55 11.11
C ILE A 385 -24.21 -11.85 10.10
N PHE A 386 -25.09 -10.95 10.54
CA PHE A 386 -25.95 -10.19 9.62
C PHE A 386 -25.12 -9.33 8.66
N ARG A 387 -24.10 -8.62 9.17
CA ARG A 387 -23.14 -7.86 8.36
C ARG A 387 -22.42 -8.77 7.36
N ASP A 388 -21.92 -9.91 7.81
CA ASP A 388 -21.10 -10.80 6.98
C ASP A 388 -21.94 -11.51 5.89
N ILE A 389 -23.21 -11.82 6.18
CA ILE A 389 -24.19 -12.25 5.17
C ILE A 389 -24.44 -11.13 4.15
N LEU A 390 -24.70 -9.89 4.57
CA LEU A 390 -24.96 -8.77 3.68
C LEU A 390 -23.80 -8.54 2.71
N ILE A 391 -22.57 -8.57 3.21
CA ILE A 391 -21.35 -8.40 2.39
C ILE A 391 -21.19 -9.58 1.43
N ALA A 392 -21.31 -10.83 1.90
CA ALA A 392 -21.21 -12.01 1.04
C ALA A 392 -22.28 -12.02 -0.06
N SER A 393 -23.52 -11.62 0.25
CA SER A 393 -24.60 -11.47 -0.74
C SER A 393 -24.31 -10.36 -1.75
N ALA A 394 -23.87 -9.18 -1.30
CA ALA A 394 -23.52 -8.08 -2.21
C ALA A 394 -22.40 -8.48 -3.17
N VAL A 395 -21.33 -9.11 -2.66
CA VAL A 395 -20.19 -9.60 -3.45
C VAL A 395 -20.63 -10.70 -4.43
N GLY A 396 -21.42 -11.67 -3.97
CA GLY A 396 -21.93 -12.74 -4.83
C GLY A 396 -22.82 -12.21 -5.96
N ILE A 397 -23.68 -11.23 -5.67
CA ILE A 397 -24.50 -10.55 -6.68
C ILE A 397 -23.63 -9.75 -7.66
N SER A 398 -22.61 -9.02 -7.19
CA SER A 398 -21.66 -8.31 -8.06
C SER A 398 -20.93 -9.27 -9.01
N VAL A 399 -20.39 -10.38 -8.50
CA VAL A 399 -19.68 -11.38 -9.32
C VAL A 399 -20.62 -12.07 -10.30
N PHE A 400 -21.87 -12.36 -9.90
CA PHE A 400 -22.89 -12.91 -10.80
C PHE A 400 -23.25 -11.93 -11.93
N ILE A 401 -23.51 -10.66 -11.62
CA ILE A 401 -23.77 -9.60 -12.61
C ILE A 401 -22.60 -9.48 -13.59
N PHE A 402 -21.37 -9.40 -13.08
CA PHE A 402 -20.16 -9.32 -13.90
C PHE A 402 -20.01 -10.53 -14.82
N ALA A 403 -20.13 -11.75 -14.29
CA ALA A 403 -20.02 -12.98 -15.06
C ALA A 403 -21.11 -13.11 -16.14
N LEU A 404 -22.35 -12.74 -15.82
CA LEU A 404 -23.46 -12.74 -16.77
C LEU A 404 -23.28 -11.64 -17.84
N THR A 405 -22.78 -10.46 -17.48
CA THR A 405 -22.49 -9.38 -18.42
C THR A 405 -21.36 -9.77 -19.39
N ALA A 406 -20.30 -10.41 -18.86
CA ALA A 406 -19.18 -10.91 -19.64
C ALA A 406 -19.56 -12.10 -20.54
N LEU A 407 -20.53 -12.93 -20.13
CA LEU A 407 -21.09 -13.99 -20.96
C LEU A 407 -21.96 -13.44 -22.10
N VAL A 408 -22.81 -12.46 -21.80
CA VAL A 408 -23.71 -11.81 -22.78
C VAL A 408 -22.95 -10.95 -23.79
N ASN A 409 -21.84 -10.32 -23.39
CA ASN A 409 -20.98 -9.54 -24.29
C ASN A 409 -19.84 -10.38 -24.91
N ARG A 410 -19.91 -11.72 -24.82
CA ARG A 410 -19.00 -12.62 -25.53
C ARG A 410 -19.50 -12.79 -26.98
N PRO A 411 -18.69 -12.52 -28.01
CA PRO A 411 -19.04 -12.84 -29.38
C PRO A 411 -19.38 -14.33 -29.53
N GLU A 412 -20.41 -14.67 -30.31
CA GLU A 412 -20.85 -16.05 -30.38
C GLU A 412 -19.77 -16.95 -31.00
N PRO A 413 -19.57 -18.18 -30.47
CA PRO A 413 -18.73 -19.18 -31.13
C PRO A 413 -19.17 -19.50 -32.57
N ALA A 414 -20.44 -19.25 -32.91
CA ALA A 414 -21.01 -19.49 -34.23
C ALA A 414 -20.43 -18.57 -35.31
N GLU A 415 -20.22 -17.28 -35.03
CA GLU A 415 -19.61 -16.34 -36.00
C GLU A 415 -18.16 -16.75 -36.33
N VAL A 416 -17.41 -17.21 -35.33
CA VAL A 416 -16.03 -17.72 -35.49
C VAL A 416 -15.99 -19.07 -36.22
N ALA A 417 -17.10 -19.81 -36.26
CA ALA A 417 -17.19 -21.15 -36.85
C ALA A 417 -17.71 -21.17 -38.30
N GLN A 418 -18.39 -20.12 -38.76
CA GLN A 418 -18.91 -20.04 -40.13
C GLN A 418 -17.89 -19.51 -41.15
N GLU A 419 -16.99 -18.59 -40.75
CA GLU A 419 -15.98 -18.06 -41.66
C GLU A 419 -14.76 -19.01 -41.80
N ASP A 420 -14.88 -19.83 -42.86
CA ASP A 420 -13.85 -20.56 -43.63
C ASP A 420 -13.45 -22.12 -43.13
N PHE A 421 -13.83 -24.20 -44.01
CA PHE A 421 -13.65 -25.71 -44.11
C PHE A 421 -12.33 -26.52 -44.30
N CYS A 422 -11.24 -26.35 -43.53
CA CYS A 422 -9.99 -27.13 -43.56
C CYS A 422 -10.05 -28.36 -42.63
N ILE A 423 -9.01 -29.22 -42.66
CA ILE A 423 -9.18 -30.66 -42.42
C ILE A 423 -8.07 -31.29 -41.55
N LEU A 424 -8.49 -32.02 -40.52
CA LEU A 424 -7.79 -33.15 -39.90
C LEU A 424 -8.80 -34.29 -39.75
N ASP A 425 -8.42 -35.51 -40.14
CA ASP A 425 -9.18 -36.77 -40.05
C ASP A 425 -10.69 -36.71 -40.33
N GLY A 426 -11.09 -35.94 -41.35
CA GLY A 426 -12.47 -35.88 -41.84
C GLY A 426 -13.39 -34.85 -41.16
N VAL A 427 -12.85 -34.01 -40.27
CA VAL A 427 -13.55 -32.87 -39.66
C VAL A 427 -13.26 -31.56 -40.45
N PHE A 428 -14.12 -30.56 -40.30
CA PHE A 428 -14.25 -29.36 -41.15
C PHE A 428 -14.08 -28.03 -40.34
N ILE A 429 -13.07 -27.17 -40.60
CA ILE A 429 -12.95 -25.75 -40.13
C ILE A 429 -12.18 -24.85 -41.15
N PRO A 430 -12.77 -24.03 -42.07
CA PRO A 430 -11.76 -23.38 -43.89
C PRO A 430 -10.49 -22.54 -43.65
N ARG A 431 -10.13 -21.71 -44.64
CA ARG A 431 -8.77 -21.64 -45.18
C ARG A 431 -8.15 -20.23 -45.25
N ASP A 432 -8.91 -19.17 -44.99
CA ASP A 432 -8.43 -17.79 -45.11
C ASP A 432 -7.35 -17.41 -44.05
N PRO A 433 -6.13 -17.00 -44.48
CA PRO A 433 -5.05 -16.66 -43.56
C PRO A 433 -5.23 -15.35 -42.77
N GLU A 434 -6.07 -14.41 -43.23
CA GLU A 434 -6.25 -13.12 -42.53
C GLU A 434 -7.16 -13.27 -41.30
N THR A 435 -8.27 -14.01 -41.43
CA THR A 435 -9.14 -14.34 -40.29
C THR A 435 -8.49 -15.28 -39.25
N VAL A 436 -7.54 -16.15 -39.63
CA VAL A 436 -6.74 -16.96 -38.68
C VAL A 436 -5.98 -16.10 -37.65
N ARG A 437 -5.63 -14.85 -37.99
CA ARG A 437 -4.97 -13.92 -37.04
C ARG A 437 -5.92 -13.22 -36.08
N SER A 438 -7.23 -13.26 -36.31
CA SER A 438 -8.22 -12.56 -35.48
C SER A 438 -8.62 -13.32 -34.21
N SER A 439 -8.47 -14.65 -34.20
CA SER A 439 -8.89 -15.52 -33.09
C SER A 439 -7.77 -16.46 -32.63
N ILE A 440 -7.24 -16.18 -31.43
CA ILE A 440 -6.20 -17.00 -30.77
C ILE A 440 -6.66 -18.46 -30.59
N VAL A 441 -7.97 -18.69 -30.38
CA VAL A 441 -8.54 -20.04 -30.26
C VAL A 441 -8.37 -20.83 -31.56
N ARG A 442 -8.67 -20.21 -32.71
CA ARG A 442 -8.50 -20.84 -34.03
C ARG A 442 -7.04 -21.17 -34.32
N TYR A 443 -6.11 -20.28 -33.94
CA TYR A 443 -4.68 -20.53 -34.09
C TYR A 443 -4.26 -21.82 -33.37
N HIS A 444 -4.58 -21.99 -32.08
CA HIS A 444 -4.19 -23.21 -31.35
C HIS A 444 -4.91 -24.47 -31.86
N LEU A 445 -6.18 -24.39 -32.24
CA LEU A 445 -6.91 -25.53 -32.81
C LEU A 445 -6.29 -26.05 -34.11
N CYS A 446 -5.83 -25.14 -34.99
CA CYS A 446 -5.22 -25.54 -36.27
C CYS A 446 -3.74 -25.97 -36.13
N ASN A 447 -2.95 -25.33 -35.25
CA ASN A 447 -1.49 -25.44 -35.29
C ASN A 447 -0.89 -26.39 -34.24
N SER A 448 -1.65 -26.87 -33.24
CA SER A 448 -1.11 -27.74 -32.17
C SER A 448 -0.43 -29.02 -32.68
N TYR A 449 -1.00 -29.66 -33.71
CA TYR A 449 -0.42 -30.87 -34.28
C TYR A 449 0.73 -30.59 -35.27
N GLU A 450 0.69 -29.47 -35.99
CA GLU A 450 1.72 -29.13 -36.99
C GLU A 450 3.00 -28.59 -36.34
N GLU A 451 2.87 -27.68 -35.38
CA GLU A 451 4.01 -27.06 -34.67
C GLU A 451 4.58 -27.97 -33.57
N VAL A 452 3.72 -28.54 -32.71
CA VAL A 452 4.13 -29.26 -31.48
C VAL A 452 3.96 -30.79 -31.61
N GLY A 453 3.21 -31.26 -32.61
CA GLY A 453 2.96 -32.70 -32.79
C GLY A 453 1.94 -33.30 -31.80
N SER A 454 1.22 -32.47 -31.05
CA SER A 454 0.22 -32.86 -30.05
C SER A 454 -1.19 -32.80 -30.63
N ILE A 455 -2.04 -33.78 -30.28
CA ILE A 455 -3.46 -33.80 -30.62
C ILE A 455 -4.28 -33.13 -29.51
N ASP A 456 -3.87 -33.25 -28.25
CA ASP A 456 -4.47 -32.43 -27.20
C ASP A 456 -3.95 -30.99 -27.30
N VAL A 457 -4.90 -30.07 -27.48
CA VAL A 457 -4.70 -28.63 -27.60
C VAL A 457 -4.53 -27.99 -26.21
N VAL A 458 -5.10 -28.57 -25.14
CA VAL A 458 -4.92 -28.05 -23.78
C VAL A 458 -3.48 -28.32 -23.33
N GLY A 459 -3.03 -29.57 -23.41
CA GLY A 459 -1.64 -29.99 -23.22
C GLY A 459 -0.68 -29.16 -24.07
N ALA A 460 -0.87 -29.06 -25.39
CA ALA A 460 -0.01 -28.27 -26.27
C ALA A 460 0.11 -26.78 -25.85
N ILE A 461 -0.96 -26.18 -25.34
CA ILE A 461 -0.93 -24.83 -24.79
C ILE A 461 -0.13 -24.79 -23.49
N VAL A 462 -0.37 -25.72 -22.58
CA VAL A 462 0.24 -25.75 -21.23
C VAL A 462 1.72 -26.18 -21.26
N SER A 463 2.13 -27.02 -22.20
CA SER A 463 3.50 -27.55 -22.30
C SER A 463 4.45 -26.68 -23.11
N ASP A 464 4.01 -26.23 -24.30
CA ASP A 464 4.88 -25.60 -25.30
C ASP A 464 4.42 -24.16 -25.63
N PHE A 465 3.22 -23.91 -26.18
CA PHE A 465 2.83 -22.53 -26.60
C PHE A 465 2.82 -21.49 -25.46
N ARG A 466 2.47 -21.91 -24.24
CA ARG A 466 2.49 -21.11 -23.02
C ARG A 466 3.26 -21.80 -21.89
N GLY A 467 4.20 -22.68 -22.21
CA GLY A 467 4.97 -23.45 -21.23
C GLY A 467 5.66 -22.60 -20.14
N MET A 468 5.95 -21.32 -20.42
CA MET A 468 6.42 -20.35 -19.42
C MET A 468 5.48 -20.18 -18.22
N ASP A 469 4.16 -20.21 -18.42
CA ASP A 469 3.19 -20.10 -17.33
C ASP A 469 3.27 -21.32 -16.41
N THR A 470 3.43 -22.51 -16.99
CA THR A 470 3.61 -23.79 -16.27
C THR A 470 4.95 -23.87 -15.55
N VAL A 471 6.04 -23.33 -16.13
CA VAL A 471 7.32 -23.12 -15.44
C VAL A 471 7.13 -22.27 -14.18
N ILE A 472 6.38 -21.17 -14.28
CA ILE A 472 6.07 -20.29 -13.13
C ILE A 472 5.20 -21.04 -12.12
N GLU A 473 4.17 -21.77 -12.55
CA GLU A 473 3.26 -22.50 -11.66
C GLU A 473 4.00 -23.55 -10.82
N ILE A 474 4.82 -24.42 -11.43
CA ILE A 474 5.55 -25.44 -10.67
C ILE A 474 6.60 -24.82 -9.73
N VAL A 475 7.13 -23.64 -10.06
CA VAL A 475 8.01 -22.87 -9.16
C VAL A 475 7.23 -22.29 -7.99
N VAL A 476 6.04 -21.72 -8.22
CA VAL A 476 5.14 -21.23 -7.15
C VAL A 476 4.71 -22.39 -6.24
N PHE A 477 4.34 -23.53 -6.79
CA PHE A 477 4.01 -24.76 -6.05
C PHE A 477 5.21 -25.27 -5.23
N SER A 478 6.42 -25.25 -5.81
CA SER A 478 7.66 -25.62 -5.12
C SER A 478 7.97 -24.68 -3.95
N VAL A 479 7.79 -23.36 -4.15
CA VAL A 479 7.95 -22.35 -3.11
C VAL A 479 6.89 -22.52 -2.01
N ALA A 480 5.65 -22.90 -2.35
CA ALA A 480 4.62 -23.22 -1.36
C ALA A 480 4.98 -24.48 -0.54
N ALA A 481 5.44 -25.56 -1.17
CA ALA A 481 5.87 -26.78 -0.49
C ALA A 481 7.08 -26.54 0.44
N LEU A 482 8.08 -25.77 -0.03
CA LEU A 482 9.21 -25.33 0.79
C LEU A 482 8.80 -24.32 1.88
N GLY A 483 7.74 -23.54 1.63
CA GLY A 483 7.08 -22.68 2.62
C GLY A 483 6.48 -23.49 3.77
N VAL A 484 5.73 -24.56 3.48
CA VAL A 484 5.21 -25.49 4.49
C VAL A 484 6.36 -26.14 5.28
N LEU A 485 7.39 -26.65 4.60
CA LEU A 485 8.57 -27.21 5.26
C LEU A 485 9.27 -26.19 6.17
N THR A 486 9.50 -24.96 5.71
CA THR A 486 10.19 -23.93 6.51
C THR A 486 9.34 -23.41 7.67
N LEU A 487 8.02 -23.29 7.52
CA LEU A 487 7.11 -22.93 8.60
C LEU A 487 6.99 -24.04 9.67
N LEU A 488 7.01 -25.31 9.28
CA LEU A 488 6.91 -26.42 10.23
C LEU A 488 8.26 -26.77 10.89
N SER A 489 9.38 -26.68 10.17
CA SER A 489 10.73 -26.85 10.74
C SER A 489 11.21 -25.64 11.56
N ARG A 490 10.64 -24.45 11.34
CA ARG A 490 10.86 -23.24 12.16
C ARG A 490 9.61 -22.83 12.93
N GLY A 491 8.71 -23.78 13.20
CA GLY A 491 7.64 -23.56 14.16
C GLY A 491 8.27 -23.33 15.52
N ILE A 492 8.28 -22.07 15.96
CA ILE A 492 8.86 -21.65 17.24
C ILE A 492 7.71 -21.15 18.12
N ASP A 493 7.69 -21.57 19.38
CA ASP A 493 6.67 -21.20 20.36
C ASP A 493 6.84 -19.74 20.83
N SER A 494 5.95 -19.28 21.72
CA SER A 494 6.03 -17.91 22.27
C SER A 494 7.27 -17.64 23.13
N ASN A 495 8.08 -18.65 23.42
CA ASN A 495 9.23 -18.62 24.33
C ASN A 495 10.58 -18.84 23.61
N GLY A 496 10.58 -18.99 22.28
CA GLY A 496 11.78 -19.21 21.47
C GLY A 496 12.21 -20.67 21.30
N GLN A 497 11.40 -21.64 21.72
CA GLN A 497 11.67 -23.07 21.57
C GLN A 497 11.00 -23.65 20.31
N PRO A 498 11.55 -24.70 19.67
CA PRO A 498 10.84 -25.44 18.64
C PRO A 498 9.49 -25.96 19.15
N PHE A 499 8.43 -25.83 18.35
CA PHE A 499 7.06 -26.24 18.68
C PHE A 499 6.94 -27.77 18.71
N VAL A 500 7.36 -28.35 19.82
CA VAL A 500 7.03 -29.72 20.20
C VAL A 500 5.71 -29.67 20.99
N PRO A 501 4.63 -30.32 20.53
CA PRO A 501 3.42 -30.44 21.33
C PRO A 501 3.72 -31.23 22.61
N ASP A 502 3.68 -30.55 23.75
CA ASP A 502 3.93 -31.15 25.06
C ASP A 502 2.84 -32.19 25.39
N GLU A 503 3.26 -33.42 25.72
CA GLU A 503 2.35 -34.50 26.09
C GLU A 503 1.49 -34.15 27.31
N ASN A 504 2.01 -33.29 28.19
CA ASN A 504 1.36 -32.85 29.42
C ASN A 504 0.28 -31.79 29.20
N MET A 505 0.12 -31.25 27.98
CA MET A 505 -0.99 -30.33 27.65
C MET A 505 -2.35 -31.01 27.45
N VAL A 506 -2.44 -32.34 27.61
CA VAL A 506 -3.71 -33.06 27.72
C VAL A 506 -4.09 -33.16 29.21
N PRO A 507 -5.14 -32.47 29.69
CA PRO A 507 -5.53 -32.56 31.11
C PRO A 507 -6.10 -33.95 31.39
N ASP A 508 -5.45 -34.70 32.28
CA ASP A 508 -5.95 -35.99 32.76
C ASP A 508 -7.28 -35.80 33.51
N GLN A 509 -8.33 -36.47 33.02
CA GLN A 509 -9.70 -36.39 33.54
C GLN A 509 -10.47 -37.69 33.32
N GLY A 510 -10.19 -38.70 34.16
CA GLY A 510 -11.19 -39.64 34.68
C GLY A 510 -11.61 -40.83 33.79
N GLU A 511 -11.11 -42.02 34.17
CA GLU A 511 -11.62 -43.39 33.95
C GLU A 511 -11.98 -43.89 32.53
N TYR A 512 -12.19 -43.03 31.53
CA TYR A 512 -12.49 -43.40 30.15
C TYR A 512 -11.55 -42.74 29.12
N THR A 513 -10.48 -42.10 29.60
CA THR A 513 -9.60 -41.25 28.80
C THR A 513 -8.50 -42.01 28.07
N HIS A 514 -7.79 -42.95 28.71
CA HIS A 514 -6.56 -43.49 28.11
C HIS A 514 -6.78 -44.29 26.82
N GLU A 515 -7.78 -45.17 26.76
CA GLU A 515 -8.06 -45.96 25.55
C GLU A 515 -8.57 -45.09 24.40
N VAL A 516 -9.52 -44.18 24.66
CA VAL A 516 -10.07 -43.27 23.64
C VAL A 516 -9.03 -42.23 23.18
N LEU A 517 -8.13 -41.79 24.06
CA LEU A 517 -7.01 -40.93 23.68
C LEU A 517 -5.91 -41.70 22.93
N GLN A 518 -5.71 -43.00 23.19
CA GLN A 518 -4.87 -43.85 22.34
C GLN A 518 -5.50 -44.00 20.96
N GLU A 519 -6.79 -44.32 20.87
CA GLU A 519 -7.53 -44.46 19.61
C GLU A 519 -7.55 -43.18 18.75
N ILE A 520 -7.40 -42.00 19.38
CA ILE A 520 -7.21 -40.71 18.71
C ILE A 520 -5.72 -40.40 18.41
N ARG A 521 -4.78 -40.90 19.22
CA ARG A 521 -3.32 -40.72 19.04
C ARG A 521 -2.73 -41.66 17.99
N THR A 522 -3.31 -42.83 17.73
CA THR A 522 -2.82 -43.82 16.76
C THR A 522 -3.63 -43.79 15.44
N PRO A 523 -3.04 -43.38 14.30
CA PRO A 523 -3.66 -43.55 12.98
C PRO A 523 -3.85 -45.03 12.56
N GLU A 524 -3.36 -45.96 13.38
CA GLU A 524 -3.32 -47.40 13.12
C GLU A 524 -4.69 -48.07 12.98
N ASN A 525 -5.78 -47.41 13.39
CA ASN A 525 -7.14 -47.92 13.13
C ASN A 525 -7.49 -47.99 11.62
N LEU A 526 -6.73 -47.32 10.74
CA LEU A 526 -6.81 -47.51 9.28
C LEU A 526 -5.92 -48.66 8.76
N ASN A 527 -5.16 -49.34 9.61
CA ASN A 527 -4.14 -50.33 9.25
C ASN A 527 -4.67 -51.79 9.19
N THR A 528 -5.97 -51.95 8.89
CA THR A 528 -6.68 -53.24 8.80
C THR A 528 -6.11 -54.17 7.71
N PRO A 529 -6.34 -55.50 7.77
CA PRO A 529 -5.92 -56.41 6.70
C PRO A 529 -6.49 -56.06 5.31
N LEU A 530 -7.74 -55.54 5.26
CA LEU A 530 -8.40 -55.13 4.02
C LEU A 530 -7.74 -53.88 3.42
N THR A 531 -7.54 -52.83 4.21
CA THR A 531 -6.87 -51.59 3.76
C THR A 531 -5.41 -51.83 3.40
N ARG A 532 -4.68 -52.67 4.16
CA ARG A 532 -3.32 -53.13 3.79
C ARG A 532 -3.30 -53.84 2.43
N MET A 533 -4.28 -54.70 2.15
CA MET A 533 -4.40 -55.40 0.87
C MET A 533 -4.71 -54.43 -0.28
N VAL A 534 -5.70 -53.55 -0.09
CA VAL A 534 -6.08 -52.54 -1.09
C VAL A 534 -4.91 -51.61 -1.42
N SER A 535 -4.22 -51.05 -0.43
CA SER A 535 -3.08 -50.16 -0.69
C SER A 535 -1.89 -50.84 -1.39
N ARG A 536 -1.71 -52.15 -1.19
CA ARG A 536 -0.70 -52.95 -1.93
C ARG A 536 -1.04 -53.17 -3.40
N LEU A 537 -2.30 -53.03 -3.79
CA LEU A 537 -2.74 -53.03 -5.19
C LEU A 537 -2.79 -51.61 -5.76
N VAL A 538 -3.31 -50.65 -4.99
CA VAL A 538 -3.49 -49.25 -5.39
C VAL A 538 -2.16 -48.52 -5.60
N LEU A 539 -1.12 -48.78 -4.80
CA LEU A 539 0.18 -48.11 -4.97
C LEU A 539 0.84 -48.39 -6.34
N PRO A 540 1.10 -49.64 -6.77
CA PRO A 540 1.67 -49.90 -8.09
C PRO A 540 0.71 -49.53 -9.22
N ALA A 541 -0.61 -49.73 -9.07
CA ALA A 541 -1.60 -49.32 -10.06
C ALA A 541 -1.60 -47.80 -10.26
N GLY A 542 -1.50 -47.00 -9.19
CA GLY A 542 -1.43 -45.54 -9.25
C GLY A 542 -0.16 -45.03 -9.92
N PHE A 543 1.00 -45.65 -9.65
CA PHE A 543 2.24 -45.30 -10.37
C PHE A 543 2.18 -45.67 -11.86
N LEU A 544 1.52 -46.77 -12.23
CA LEU A 544 1.26 -47.10 -13.63
C LEU A 544 0.30 -46.10 -14.30
N LEU A 545 -0.77 -45.69 -13.61
CA LEU A 545 -1.70 -44.67 -14.10
C LEU A 545 -0.99 -43.32 -14.29
N ALA A 546 -0.20 -42.88 -13.32
CA ALA A 546 0.62 -41.67 -13.43
C ALA A 546 1.58 -41.74 -14.63
N LEU A 547 2.22 -42.90 -14.86
CA LEU A 547 3.08 -43.09 -16.03
C LEU A 547 2.28 -43.03 -17.35
N THR A 548 1.06 -43.56 -17.41
CA THR A 548 0.22 -43.46 -18.62
C THR A 548 -0.26 -42.03 -18.89
N HIS A 549 -0.49 -41.20 -17.87
CA HIS A 549 -0.78 -39.77 -18.07
C HIS A 549 0.40 -39.04 -18.73
N ILE A 550 1.63 -39.25 -18.25
CA ILE A 550 2.86 -38.65 -18.84
C ILE A 550 3.06 -39.09 -20.29
N ILE A 551 2.87 -40.38 -20.59
CA ILE A 551 3.11 -40.93 -21.93
C ILE A 551 2.01 -40.47 -22.92
N ASN A 552 0.75 -40.42 -22.49
CA ASN A 552 -0.38 -40.16 -23.38
C ASN A 552 -0.76 -38.67 -23.48
N GLY A 553 -0.25 -37.78 -22.63
CA GLY A 553 -0.74 -36.39 -22.50
C GLY A 553 -0.59 -35.48 -23.72
N SER A 554 0.14 -35.92 -24.76
CA SER A 554 0.14 -35.26 -26.09
C SER A 554 -0.99 -35.75 -27.02
N SER A 555 -1.90 -36.61 -26.53
CA SER A 555 -2.85 -37.37 -27.36
C SER A 555 -4.16 -37.75 -26.66
N SER A 556 -4.28 -37.58 -25.36
CA SER A 556 -5.45 -37.92 -24.55
C SER A 556 -5.40 -37.18 -23.21
N PRO A 557 -6.54 -36.89 -22.58
CA PRO A 557 -6.57 -36.07 -21.37
C PRO A 557 -5.71 -36.62 -20.22
N GLY A 558 -4.93 -35.73 -19.60
CA GLY A 558 -3.88 -36.06 -18.63
C GLY A 558 -2.53 -35.48 -19.03
N ASP A 559 -1.66 -35.29 -18.04
CA ASP A 559 -0.44 -34.49 -18.16
C ASP A 559 0.54 -34.82 -17.00
N GLY A 560 1.65 -34.09 -16.93
CA GLY A 560 2.60 -34.15 -15.83
C GLY A 560 2.00 -33.75 -14.48
N PHE A 561 1.12 -32.75 -14.41
CA PHE A 561 0.51 -32.33 -13.14
C PHE A 561 -0.39 -33.42 -12.56
N THR A 562 -1.33 -33.94 -13.35
CA THR A 562 -2.22 -35.03 -12.95
C THR A 562 -1.44 -36.30 -12.61
N ALA A 563 -0.38 -36.64 -13.36
CA ALA A 563 0.52 -37.73 -13.01
C ALA A 563 1.20 -37.54 -11.65
N GLY A 564 1.76 -36.35 -11.40
CA GLY A 564 2.39 -36.02 -10.12
C GLY A 564 1.40 -36.02 -8.95
N ALA A 565 0.17 -35.57 -9.19
CA ALA A 565 -0.93 -35.59 -8.23
C ALA A 565 -1.40 -37.01 -7.90
N ILE A 566 -1.54 -37.90 -8.90
CA ILE A 566 -1.85 -39.32 -8.71
C ILE A 566 -0.75 -40.01 -7.87
N ALA A 567 0.51 -39.82 -8.23
CA ALA A 567 1.66 -40.37 -7.51
C ALA A 567 1.73 -39.88 -6.05
N GLY A 568 1.45 -38.59 -5.82
CA GLY A 568 1.32 -38.00 -4.49
C GLY A 568 0.15 -38.59 -3.70
N LEU A 569 -1.01 -38.77 -4.33
CA LEU A 569 -2.21 -39.31 -3.70
C LEU A 569 -2.05 -40.78 -3.27
N VAL A 570 -1.51 -41.66 -4.12
CA VAL A 570 -1.30 -43.06 -3.72
C VAL A 570 -0.19 -43.21 -2.68
N THR A 571 0.80 -42.33 -2.70
CA THR A 571 1.83 -42.22 -1.65
C THR A 571 1.22 -41.72 -0.34
N ALA A 572 0.29 -40.75 -0.37
CA ALA A 572 -0.47 -40.28 0.78
C ALA A 572 -1.35 -41.39 1.39
N VAL A 573 -2.06 -42.16 0.55
CA VAL A 573 -2.86 -43.32 0.99
C VAL A 573 -1.97 -44.41 1.62
N TRP A 574 -0.79 -44.67 1.06
CA TRP A 574 0.17 -45.59 1.65
C TRP A 574 0.66 -45.11 3.03
N PHE A 575 1.06 -43.84 3.13
CA PHE A 575 1.52 -43.17 4.35
C PHE A 575 0.47 -43.23 5.46
N VAL A 576 -0.80 -42.96 5.15
CA VAL A 576 -1.91 -42.96 6.11
C VAL A 576 -2.22 -44.35 6.66
N ILE A 577 -1.97 -45.42 5.88
CA ILE A 577 -2.32 -46.80 6.26
C ILE A 577 -1.13 -47.53 6.90
N PHE A 578 0.07 -47.44 6.35
CA PHE A 578 1.26 -48.13 6.86
C PHE A 578 2.10 -47.29 7.85
N GLY A 579 1.79 -46.01 8.00
CA GLY A 579 2.54 -45.09 8.87
C GLY A 579 3.84 -44.56 8.26
N TYR A 580 4.49 -43.66 8.99
CA TYR A 580 5.64 -42.90 8.50
C TYR A 580 6.85 -43.76 8.15
N ASP A 581 7.28 -44.62 9.07
CA ASP A 581 8.57 -45.30 8.96
C ASP A 581 8.55 -46.40 7.89
N GLU A 582 7.48 -47.20 7.77
CA GLU A 582 7.36 -48.18 6.68
C GLU A 582 7.23 -47.48 5.31
N ALA A 583 6.52 -46.35 5.22
CA ALA A 583 6.47 -45.54 4.00
C ALA A 583 7.86 -45.02 3.62
N ARG A 584 8.59 -44.40 4.55
CA ARG A 584 9.91 -43.81 4.30
C ARG A 584 11.01 -44.85 4.06
N GLN A 585 10.91 -46.05 4.65
CA GLN A 585 11.80 -47.17 4.34
C GLN A 585 11.56 -47.73 2.94
N ARG A 586 10.30 -48.04 2.56
CA ARG A 586 9.99 -48.63 1.25
C ARG A 586 10.10 -47.64 0.09
N LEU A 587 9.71 -46.39 0.30
CA LEU A 587 9.76 -45.32 -0.70
C LEU A 587 11.03 -44.45 -0.57
N GLY A 588 12.06 -44.91 0.15
CA GLY A 588 13.31 -44.17 0.36
C GLY A 588 14.08 -43.81 -0.92
N ALA A 589 13.82 -44.49 -2.03
CA ALA A 589 14.28 -44.07 -3.36
C ALA A 589 13.68 -42.71 -3.78
N PHE A 590 12.38 -42.52 -3.52
CA PHE A 590 11.54 -41.39 -3.89
C PHE A 590 11.50 -40.28 -2.83
N SER A 591 12.64 -39.97 -2.18
CA SER A 591 12.63 -38.96 -1.11
C SER A 591 12.16 -37.59 -1.65
N PRO A 592 11.12 -36.95 -1.05
CA PRO A 592 10.40 -35.85 -1.71
C PRO A 592 11.26 -34.66 -2.16
N THR A 593 12.30 -34.32 -1.38
CA THR A 593 13.23 -33.22 -1.69
C THR A 593 14.19 -33.52 -2.85
N ARG A 594 14.45 -34.80 -3.18
CA ARG A 594 15.16 -35.16 -4.42
C ARG A 594 14.24 -35.05 -5.63
N LEU A 595 13.00 -35.52 -5.53
CA LEU A 595 12.01 -35.42 -6.61
C LEU A 595 11.79 -33.96 -7.03
N LEU A 596 11.54 -33.07 -6.05
CA LEU A 596 11.38 -31.63 -6.29
C LEU A 596 12.59 -31.01 -7.00
N ARG A 597 13.82 -31.35 -6.56
CA ARG A 597 15.06 -30.83 -7.16
C ARG A 597 15.30 -31.37 -8.57
N ILE A 598 15.03 -32.64 -8.81
CA ILE A 598 15.22 -33.28 -10.12
C ILE A 598 14.19 -32.74 -11.11
N GLY A 599 12.91 -32.63 -10.71
CA GLY A 599 11.85 -32.09 -11.55
C GLY A 599 12.12 -30.65 -11.99
N LEU A 600 12.41 -29.75 -11.05
CA LEU A 600 12.75 -28.36 -11.35
C LEU A 600 14.01 -28.23 -12.22
N LEU A 601 15.04 -29.04 -11.97
CA LEU A 601 16.25 -29.06 -12.79
C LEU A 601 15.99 -29.59 -14.20
N LEU A 602 15.12 -30.59 -14.34
CA LEU A 602 14.74 -31.16 -15.65
C LEU A 602 13.95 -30.13 -16.47
N VAL A 603 12.99 -29.45 -15.87
CA VAL A 603 12.24 -28.35 -16.52
C VAL A 603 13.16 -27.18 -16.87
N ALA A 604 14.04 -26.75 -15.98
CA ALA A 604 14.99 -25.67 -16.26
C ALA A 604 15.96 -26.02 -17.40
N ILE A 605 16.43 -27.26 -17.48
CA ILE A 605 17.24 -27.73 -18.62
C ILE A 605 16.39 -27.75 -19.90
N ASN A 606 15.20 -28.36 -19.88
CA ASN A 606 14.32 -28.46 -21.05
C ASN A 606 13.92 -27.08 -21.60
N ALA A 607 13.69 -26.10 -20.73
CA ALA A 607 13.36 -24.73 -21.11
C ALA A 607 14.54 -23.96 -21.75
N LEU A 608 15.78 -24.27 -21.36
CA LEU A 608 17.01 -23.63 -21.89
C LEU A 608 17.57 -24.34 -23.12
N LEU A 609 17.32 -25.65 -23.27
CA LEU A 609 17.94 -26.48 -24.30
C LEU A 609 17.65 -26.04 -25.76
N PRO A 610 16.47 -25.48 -26.13
CA PRO A 610 16.24 -25.00 -27.50
C PRO A 610 17.18 -23.85 -27.88
N ILE A 611 17.44 -22.92 -26.95
CA ILE A 611 18.38 -21.80 -27.14
C ILE A 611 19.83 -22.30 -27.31
N LEU A 612 20.17 -23.41 -26.65
CA LEU A 612 21.50 -24.03 -26.75
C LEU A 612 21.69 -24.87 -28.02
N LEU A 613 20.60 -25.39 -28.59
CA LEU A 613 20.60 -26.21 -29.81
C LEU A 613 20.48 -25.38 -31.09
N ASP A 614 19.67 -24.31 -31.08
CA ASP A 614 19.63 -23.28 -32.12
C ASP A 614 19.82 -21.89 -31.49
N PRO A 615 21.07 -21.39 -31.40
CA PRO A 615 21.34 -20.04 -30.89
C PRO A 615 20.87 -18.88 -31.79
N ALA A 616 20.30 -19.15 -32.97
CA ALA A 616 19.80 -18.13 -33.90
C ALA A 616 18.28 -17.98 -33.84
N ASN A 617 17.53 -19.08 -33.69
CA ASN A 617 16.05 -19.08 -33.68
C ASN A 617 15.43 -19.72 -32.42
N GLY A 618 16.21 -20.39 -31.58
CA GLY A 618 15.73 -21.12 -30.41
C GLY A 618 15.20 -20.20 -29.30
N ALA A 619 13.94 -20.39 -28.92
CA ALA A 619 13.26 -19.63 -27.86
C ALA A 619 13.30 -20.37 -26.50
N PHE A 620 13.13 -19.62 -25.41
CA PHE A 620 12.94 -20.21 -24.08
C PHE A 620 11.62 -21.00 -24.03
N VAL A 621 11.66 -22.27 -23.60
CA VAL A 621 10.54 -23.23 -23.70
C VAL A 621 10.05 -23.45 -25.15
N GLY A 622 10.91 -23.25 -26.15
CA GLY A 622 10.60 -23.61 -27.54
C GLY A 622 10.48 -25.14 -27.74
N TYR A 623 9.57 -25.56 -28.62
CA TYR A 623 9.40 -26.98 -28.96
C TYR A 623 10.65 -27.55 -29.66
N VAL A 624 11.07 -28.76 -29.28
CA VAL A 624 12.19 -29.48 -29.91
C VAL A 624 11.87 -30.96 -30.04
N ASN A 625 12.07 -31.53 -31.25
CA ASN A 625 11.95 -32.96 -31.48
C ASN A 625 13.30 -33.68 -31.28
N TYR A 626 13.57 -34.13 -30.05
CA TYR A 626 14.78 -34.85 -29.69
C TYR A 626 14.93 -36.20 -30.43
N GLY A 627 13.81 -36.85 -30.79
CA GLY A 627 13.83 -38.08 -31.59
C GLY A 627 14.53 -37.89 -32.93
N LYS A 628 14.16 -36.84 -33.69
CA LYS A 628 14.80 -36.44 -34.95
C LYS A 628 16.26 -36.03 -34.76
N LEU A 629 16.54 -35.25 -33.72
CA LEU A 629 17.89 -34.75 -33.40
C LEU A 629 18.89 -35.88 -33.10
N LEU A 630 18.41 -37.00 -32.53
CA LEU A 630 19.22 -38.17 -32.19
C LEU A 630 19.13 -39.29 -33.23
N HIS A 631 18.39 -39.10 -34.32
CA HIS A 631 18.11 -40.11 -35.36
C HIS A 631 17.52 -41.43 -34.80
N ILE A 632 16.61 -41.31 -33.83
CA ILE A 632 15.88 -42.42 -33.21
C ILE A 632 14.35 -42.35 -33.44
N ASP A 633 13.88 -41.36 -34.20
CA ASP A 633 12.46 -41.15 -34.49
C ASP A 633 11.83 -42.28 -35.29
N GLU A 634 12.52 -42.88 -36.27
CA GLU A 634 12.02 -44.09 -36.97
C GLU A 634 11.80 -45.27 -36.00
N PHE A 635 12.72 -45.47 -35.04
CA PHE A 635 12.58 -46.52 -34.04
C PHE A 635 11.43 -46.26 -33.08
N LEU A 636 11.29 -45.03 -32.57
CA LEU A 636 10.22 -44.65 -31.65
C LEU A 636 8.84 -44.64 -32.33
N ALA A 637 8.77 -44.24 -33.61
CA ALA A 637 7.55 -44.29 -34.41
C ALA A 637 6.99 -45.72 -34.56
N SER A 638 7.86 -46.75 -34.56
CA SER A 638 7.41 -48.16 -34.57
C SER A 638 6.62 -48.57 -33.32
N PHE A 639 6.74 -47.81 -32.23
CA PHE A 639 5.94 -47.95 -30.99
C PHE A 639 4.88 -46.84 -30.84
N ASN A 640 4.65 -46.02 -31.87
CA ASN A 640 3.84 -44.80 -31.84
C ASN A 640 4.27 -43.77 -30.76
N LEU A 641 5.56 -43.72 -30.42
CA LEU A 641 6.12 -42.79 -29.44
C LEU A 641 6.81 -41.61 -30.15
N LYS A 642 6.69 -40.41 -29.58
CA LYS A 642 7.43 -39.20 -29.96
C LYS A 642 8.31 -38.77 -28.78
N PHE A 643 9.61 -38.54 -29.00
CA PHE A 643 10.50 -37.98 -27.97
C PHE A 643 10.75 -36.50 -28.26
N THR A 644 10.16 -35.63 -27.44
CA THR A 644 10.08 -34.18 -27.63
C THR A 644 10.38 -33.41 -26.33
N SER A 645 10.55 -32.09 -26.46
CA SER A 645 10.52 -31.11 -25.36
C SER A 645 9.35 -31.36 -24.42
N THR A 646 8.15 -31.55 -24.96
CA THR A 646 6.89 -31.83 -24.25
C THR A 646 7.04 -33.00 -23.27
N LEU A 647 7.47 -34.18 -23.73
CA LEU A 647 7.57 -35.35 -22.85
C LEU A 647 8.59 -35.16 -21.71
N LEU A 648 9.70 -34.47 -21.98
CA LEU A 648 10.71 -34.17 -20.96
C LEU A 648 10.22 -33.10 -19.97
N PHE A 649 9.40 -32.16 -20.43
CA PHE A 649 8.70 -31.17 -19.62
C PHE A 649 7.71 -31.84 -18.66
N GLU A 650 6.82 -32.71 -19.17
CA GLU A 650 5.80 -33.41 -18.36
C GLU A 650 6.42 -34.30 -17.27
N ILE A 651 7.55 -34.99 -17.58
CA ILE A 651 8.31 -35.74 -16.56
C ILE A 651 8.82 -34.78 -15.46
N GLY A 652 9.30 -33.60 -15.84
CA GLY A 652 9.80 -32.60 -14.91
C GLY A 652 8.71 -31.98 -14.04
N VAL A 653 7.55 -31.65 -14.63
CA VAL A 653 6.33 -31.24 -13.93
C VAL A 653 5.89 -32.32 -12.95
N ALA A 654 5.74 -33.58 -13.40
CA ALA A 654 5.31 -34.70 -12.56
C ALA A 654 6.21 -34.95 -11.35
N LEU A 655 7.54 -34.94 -11.53
CA LEU A 655 8.50 -35.07 -10.44
C LEU A 655 8.44 -33.89 -9.45
N THR A 656 8.19 -32.68 -9.95
CA THR A 656 8.03 -31.48 -9.12
C THR A 656 6.74 -31.53 -8.30
N VAL A 657 5.61 -31.85 -8.94
CA VAL A 657 4.29 -31.95 -8.31
C VAL A 657 4.24 -33.09 -7.29
N PHE A 658 4.71 -34.29 -7.66
CA PHE A 658 4.82 -35.43 -6.74
C PHE A 658 5.75 -35.12 -5.55
N GLY A 659 6.90 -34.50 -5.81
CA GLY A 659 7.85 -34.08 -4.78
C GLY A 659 7.23 -33.06 -3.80
N GLY A 660 6.60 -32.01 -4.31
CA GLY A 660 6.02 -30.95 -3.47
C GLY A 660 4.81 -31.42 -2.65
N PHE A 661 3.88 -32.20 -3.24
CA PHE A 661 2.78 -32.79 -2.47
C PHE A 661 3.30 -33.74 -1.38
N SER A 662 4.32 -34.54 -1.69
CA SER A 662 4.91 -35.46 -0.71
C SER A 662 5.65 -34.73 0.42
N ILE A 663 6.28 -33.58 0.15
CA ILE A 663 6.81 -32.67 1.21
C ILE A 663 5.67 -32.18 2.10
N ILE A 664 4.61 -31.60 1.52
CA ILE A 664 3.49 -31.03 2.28
C ILE A 664 2.84 -32.10 3.16
N MET A 665 2.61 -33.30 2.62
CA MET A 665 2.10 -34.47 3.34
C MET A 665 3.04 -34.93 4.47
N GLU A 666 4.32 -35.19 4.17
CA GLU A 666 5.32 -35.70 5.14
C GLU A 666 5.41 -34.81 6.38
N TYR A 667 5.62 -33.51 6.19
CA TYR A 667 5.85 -32.61 7.31
C TYR A 667 4.57 -32.15 8.01
N THR A 668 3.43 -32.05 7.32
CA THR A 668 2.13 -31.83 7.98
C THR A 668 1.75 -33.01 8.87
N ALA A 669 2.01 -34.23 8.40
CA ALA A 669 1.67 -35.43 9.15
C ALA A 669 2.67 -35.73 10.28
N HIS A 670 3.97 -35.49 10.10
CA HIS A 670 5.02 -35.78 11.10
C HIS A 670 6.00 -34.60 11.29
N PRO A 671 5.58 -33.46 11.87
CA PRO A 671 6.40 -32.24 11.95
C PRO A 671 7.69 -32.39 12.77
N GLN A 672 7.80 -33.38 13.65
CA GLN A 672 9.05 -33.66 14.39
C GLN A 672 10.22 -34.03 13.47
N SER A 673 9.97 -34.66 12.30
CA SER A 673 11.03 -34.94 11.32
C SER A 673 11.57 -33.66 10.67
N ALA A 674 10.78 -32.58 10.65
CA ALA A 674 11.20 -31.26 10.17
C ALA A 674 12.25 -30.61 11.09
N ALA A 675 12.13 -30.84 12.40
CA ALA A 675 13.10 -30.36 13.39
C ALA A 675 14.42 -31.17 13.34
N ALA A 676 14.35 -32.48 13.08
CA ALA A 676 15.53 -33.34 12.94
C ALA A 676 16.49 -32.91 11.81
N VAL A 677 15.99 -32.20 10.78
CA VAL A 677 16.81 -31.64 9.70
C VAL A 677 17.72 -30.49 10.18
N GLN A 678 17.44 -29.88 11.33
CA GLN A 678 18.27 -28.82 11.93
C GLN A 678 19.17 -29.31 13.07
N ALA A 679 19.03 -30.55 13.54
CA ALA A 679 19.91 -31.11 14.57
C ALA A 679 21.34 -31.26 14.01
N PRO A 680 22.36 -30.60 14.57
CA PRO A 680 23.75 -30.84 14.19
C PRO A 680 24.11 -32.30 14.48
N SER A 681 24.96 -32.91 13.65
CA SER A 681 25.41 -34.29 13.82
C SER A 681 26.45 -34.45 14.95
N THR A 682 26.18 -33.86 16.11
CA THR A 682 27.02 -33.86 17.32
C THR A 682 26.41 -34.78 18.38
N GLN A 683 26.18 -36.04 17.99
CA GLN A 683 26.17 -37.18 18.92
C GLN A 683 27.37 -38.07 18.61
N THR A 684 28.57 -37.51 18.70
CA THR A 684 29.76 -38.29 19.02
C THR A 684 29.49 -38.94 20.38
N SER A 685 29.55 -40.27 20.42
CA SER A 685 29.42 -41.04 21.66
C SER A 685 30.47 -40.57 22.68
N LEU A 686 30.02 -40.06 23.82
CA LEU A 686 30.89 -39.97 24.99
C LEU A 686 31.31 -41.41 25.37
N PRO A 687 32.62 -41.70 25.50
CA PRO A 687 33.04 -42.98 26.04
C PRO A 687 32.62 -43.09 27.51
N GLU A 688 32.29 -44.29 27.96
CA GLU A 688 32.14 -44.58 29.38
C GLU A 688 33.47 -44.28 30.09
N VAL A 689 33.42 -43.43 31.12
CA VAL A 689 34.54 -43.21 32.03
C VAL A 689 34.25 -43.99 33.30
N GLU A 690 34.97 -45.09 33.51
CA GLU A 690 34.95 -45.81 34.78
C GLU A 690 35.56 -44.94 35.90
N SER A 691 34.79 -44.68 36.96
CA SER A 691 35.27 -44.20 38.27
C SER A 691 34.28 -44.51 39.38
#